data_AF-T1GVT1-F1
#
_entry.id   AF-T1GVT1-F1
#
_cell.length_a   1.000
_cell.length_b   1.000
_cell.length_c   1.000
_cell.angle_alpha   90.00
_cell.angle_beta   90.00
_cell.angle_gamma   90.00
#
_symmetry.space_group_name_H-M   'P 1'
#
loop_
_entity.id
_entity.type
_entity.pdbx_description
1 polymer ?
#
loop_
_entity_poly.entity_id
_entity_poly.type
_entity_poly.pdbx_seq_one_letter_code
_entity_poly.pdbx_strand_id
1 'polypeptide(L)'
;MVSDSLKLKMIVGLGIGASALAASTAAYYKYRNKKLQTPPSKWKNIGTIEDIYIFPIKSCAPIKLDAAHCDNLGIIEQKVRDRALMLIDVNGKVVTARTYNHMWKIQPKILANGTLLITAPGMDDIEFDHLTVGAQSNGDIKANIFGTDVYAMPCGKNFDQWFSKYILQKDEGIRLVYYPFPMPTKKIAEPIFDNGIFLTSDTVNSVKLSVLLGIGASLSAALAASVYFTQKRRKLQTPPNSWKEVGHIQEIHFFPIKSCAPIVLESVNCTNLGILEQGFVDRALMLVDKTNKMITARTYNHMMKIQPKIISHGKLLLSAPGMEDIELDVFTTFGEDLDNWFSRFILKKENGLRLAHYPHPVATRPIVEPIFDNGVFLKSDTGTFFDVSSYMLIHENSVNELNTRLEEKVEPLNFRGNFVIKTNQAPYAEDHWNWVRIGEEAIFRSLAPCYRCIFPNINPHTAERNKDNEPLKTLKSYRSWGNYKAPRFGIQMGLRKEGVLKKGDPVYVEGLEGVPNKVTEQPRVVKSCAPIVLDSATCTNLGVSEQGFLDRGIMIVDRNNKFITGRTFNNLMQIKPRIISEGKLLLSAPGMEDMELDFNEKESEDIKVEIWNAKVWVKTISGHVDRWFSKFLLNEDVGLRLVYYPYDKATRPILKPAVFNNGIFLKSDTGTLFDVSSYLLTHKNSLDELNSRLSEKVGSLNFRGNFLVKTTQAPFGEDSWEWIQIGQAVFRSLSPCYRCIFPNINPQSSERNKDNEPMKTLKSYRSWGISQFPRFGIQMGIRKEGMLKKGDAVYIEE
;
A
#
# COMPACT_ATOMS: atom_id res chain seq x y z
N MET A 1 -2.30 -11.56 59.36
CA MET A 1 -3.38 -10.60 59.05
C MET A 1 -2.98 -9.59 57.98
N VAL A 2 -2.12 -8.58 58.24
CA VAL A 2 -1.82 -7.54 57.22
C VAL A 2 -1.17 -8.13 55.95
N SER A 3 -0.15 -8.99 56.11
CA SER A 3 0.52 -9.77 55.03
C SER A 3 -0.47 -10.34 54.01
N ASP A 4 -1.52 -10.97 54.51
CA ASP A 4 -2.28 -11.95 53.75
C ASP A 4 -3.37 -11.25 52.95
N SER A 5 -3.88 -10.13 53.46
CA SER A 5 -4.73 -9.22 52.69
C SER A 5 -3.96 -8.55 51.53
N LEU A 6 -2.67 -8.28 51.69
CA LEU A 6 -1.85 -7.67 50.63
C LEU A 6 -1.51 -8.70 49.54
N LYS A 7 -1.13 -9.92 49.93
CA LYS A 7 -0.95 -11.05 49.00
C LYS A 7 -2.24 -11.36 48.25
N LEU A 8 -3.39 -11.41 48.93
CA LEU A 8 -4.69 -11.64 48.29
C LEU A 8 -5.04 -10.51 47.30
N LYS A 9 -4.82 -9.23 47.67
CA LYS A 9 -5.00 -8.08 46.77
C LYS A 9 -4.06 -8.12 45.57
N MET A 10 -2.80 -8.57 45.73
CA MET A 10 -1.88 -8.78 44.61
C MET A 10 -2.32 -9.93 43.70
N ILE A 11 -2.73 -11.07 44.25
CA ILE A 11 -3.20 -12.23 43.47
C ILE A 11 -4.49 -11.87 42.70
N VAL A 12 -5.44 -11.19 43.34
CA VAL A 12 -6.66 -10.68 42.70
C VAL A 12 -6.32 -9.60 41.66
N GLY A 13 -5.40 -8.68 41.95
CA GLY A 13 -4.96 -7.64 41.02
C GLY A 13 -4.26 -8.20 39.78
N LEU A 14 -3.38 -9.20 39.95
CA LEU A 14 -2.73 -9.94 38.86
C LEU A 14 -3.74 -10.78 38.08
N GLY A 15 -4.70 -11.43 38.75
CA GLY A 15 -5.78 -12.19 38.12
C GLY A 15 -6.70 -11.31 37.26
N ILE A 16 -7.10 -10.15 37.78
CA ILE A 16 -7.86 -9.12 37.05
C ILE A 16 -7.01 -8.54 35.91
N GLY A 17 -5.73 -8.24 36.12
CA GLY A 17 -4.83 -7.72 35.08
C GLY A 17 -4.61 -8.70 33.93
N ALA A 18 -4.35 -9.97 34.24
CA ALA A 18 -4.21 -11.04 33.26
C ALA A 18 -5.53 -11.31 32.52
N SER A 19 -6.66 -11.31 33.24
CA SER A 19 -7.99 -11.45 32.64
C SER A 19 -8.37 -10.26 31.75
N ALA A 20 -8.01 -9.03 32.14
CA ALA A 20 -8.21 -7.84 31.33
C ALA A 20 -7.31 -7.83 30.08
N LEU A 21 -6.06 -8.31 30.19
CA LEU A 21 -5.15 -8.46 29.05
C LEU A 21 -5.63 -9.56 28.09
N ALA A 22 -6.05 -10.71 28.62
CA ALA A 22 -6.61 -11.80 27.83
C ALA A 22 -7.92 -11.38 27.14
N ALA A 23 -8.83 -10.72 27.86
CA ALA A 23 -10.07 -10.18 27.30
C ALA A 23 -9.80 -9.08 26.27
N SER A 24 -8.83 -8.18 26.49
CA SER A 24 -8.42 -7.16 25.52
C SER A 24 -7.81 -7.79 24.26
N THR A 25 -7.01 -8.84 24.42
CA THR A 25 -6.39 -9.59 23.33
C THR A 25 -7.43 -10.35 22.53
N ALA A 26 -8.35 -11.07 23.19
CA ALA A 26 -9.48 -11.74 22.57
C ALA A 26 -10.43 -10.75 21.88
N ALA A 27 -10.70 -9.59 22.47
CA ALA A 27 -11.49 -8.52 21.87
C ALA A 27 -10.79 -7.90 20.65
N TYR A 28 -9.46 -7.72 20.70
CA TYR A 28 -8.66 -7.27 19.55
C TYR A 28 -8.69 -8.31 18.42
N TYR A 29 -8.48 -9.60 18.69
CA TYR A 29 -8.60 -10.66 17.69
C TYR A 29 -10.03 -10.77 17.14
N LYS A 30 -11.07 -10.65 17.98
CA LYS A 30 -12.47 -10.65 17.55
C LYS A 30 -12.82 -9.43 16.68
N TYR A 31 -12.33 -8.24 17.04
CA TYR A 31 -12.46 -7.02 16.25
C TYR A 31 -11.70 -7.12 14.91
N ARG A 32 -10.45 -7.61 14.94
CA ARG A 32 -9.62 -7.83 13.76
C ARG A 32 -10.31 -8.82 12.82
N ASN A 33 -10.66 -10.02 13.29
CA ASN A 33 -11.36 -11.02 12.49
C ASN A 33 -12.69 -10.49 11.94
N LYS A 34 -13.45 -9.71 12.71
CA LYS A 34 -14.63 -9.00 12.21
C LYS A 34 -14.28 -8.01 11.08
N LYS A 35 -13.22 -7.20 11.19
CA LYS A 35 -12.73 -6.33 10.09
C LYS A 35 -12.34 -7.15 8.85
N LEU A 36 -11.66 -8.29 9.02
CA LEU A 36 -11.25 -9.20 7.94
C LEU A 36 -12.43 -9.93 7.27
N GLN A 37 -13.62 -9.91 7.87
CA GLN A 37 -14.84 -10.58 7.39
C GLN A 37 -15.99 -9.63 7.02
N THR A 38 -15.94 -8.34 7.40
CA THR A 38 -17.02 -7.37 7.13
C THR A 38 -16.77 -6.64 5.81
N PRO A 39 -17.55 -6.89 4.74
CA PRO A 39 -17.41 -6.18 3.46
C PRO A 39 -17.82 -4.70 3.54
N PRO A 40 -17.45 -3.89 2.54
CA PRO A 40 -17.92 -2.51 2.43
C PRO A 40 -19.42 -2.44 2.15
N SER A 41 -20.07 -1.39 2.65
CA SER A 41 -21.47 -1.08 2.35
C SER A 41 -21.67 -0.36 1.01
N LYS A 42 -20.59 0.09 0.37
CA LYS A 42 -20.59 0.79 -0.92
C LYS A 42 -19.73 0.04 -1.93
N TRP A 43 -20.31 -0.19 -3.10
CA TRP A 43 -19.73 -0.97 -4.19
C TRP A 43 -19.75 -0.15 -5.49
N LYS A 44 -18.63 -0.13 -6.21
CA LYS A 44 -18.47 0.51 -7.51
C LYS A 44 -18.34 -0.58 -8.58
N ASN A 45 -19.25 -0.63 -9.55
CA ASN A 45 -19.09 -1.50 -10.73
C ASN A 45 -17.87 -1.04 -11.55
N ILE A 46 -17.05 -1.99 -12.00
CA ILE A 46 -15.86 -1.75 -12.83
C ILE A 46 -15.88 -2.49 -14.18
N GLY A 47 -16.76 -3.47 -14.37
CA GLY A 47 -16.72 -4.38 -15.51
C GLY A 47 -17.51 -5.67 -15.28
N THR A 48 -17.15 -6.72 -16.00
CA THR A 48 -17.81 -8.04 -15.99
C THR A 48 -16.80 -9.19 -15.92
N ILE A 49 -17.25 -10.39 -15.53
CA ILE A 49 -16.50 -11.62 -15.82
C ILE A 49 -16.43 -11.79 -17.34
N GLU A 50 -15.23 -11.95 -17.87
CA GLU A 50 -15.02 -12.48 -19.23
C GLU A 50 -14.98 -14.01 -19.16
N ASP A 51 -14.08 -14.62 -18.39
CA ASP A 51 -13.98 -16.09 -18.30
C ASP A 51 -13.93 -16.62 -16.87
N ILE A 52 -14.52 -17.81 -16.66
CA ILE A 52 -14.38 -18.64 -15.46
C ILE A 52 -13.56 -19.89 -15.81
N TYR A 53 -12.55 -20.21 -14.99
CA TYR A 53 -11.71 -21.41 -15.14
C TYR A 53 -11.59 -22.18 -13.82
N ILE A 54 -11.74 -23.50 -13.91
CA ILE A 54 -11.32 -24.46 -12.89
C ILE A 54 -10.15 -25.28 -13.41
N PHE A 55 -9.34 -25.84 -12.52
CA PHE A 55 -8.22 -26.70 -12.83
C PHE A 55 -8.28 -27.91 -11.89
N PRO A 56 -9.12 -28.92 -12.18
CA PRO A 56 -9.43 -30.00 -11.24
C PRO A 56 -8.16 -30.73 -10.74
N ILE A 57 -7.24 -31.03 -11.66
CA ILE A 57 -5.94 -31.63 -11.38
C ILE A 57 -4.87 -30.53 -11.32
N LYS A 58 -4.15 -30.47 -10.19
CA LYS A 58 -3.09 -29.50 -9.94
C LYS A 58 -1.99 -29.56 -11.01
N SER A 59 -1.80 -28.45 -11.72
CA SER A 59 -0.84 -28.24 -12.82
C SER A 59 -1.25 -28.74 -14.21
N CYS A 60 -2.38 -29.43 -14.37
CA CYS A 60 -2.91 -29.85 -15.69
C CYS A 60 -3.73 -28.74 -16.36
N ALA A 61 -4.33 -29.00 -17.52
CA ALA A 61 -5.17 -28.04 -18.24
C ALA A 61 -6.40 -27.54 -17.43
N PRO A 62 -7.01 -26.40 -17.81
CA PRO A 62 -8.27 -25.95 -17.24
C PRO A 62 -9.48 -26.75 -17.74
N ILE A 63 -10.62 -26.52 -17.10
CA ILE A 63 -11.94 -26.53 -17.74
C ILE A 63 -12.46 -25.09 -17.71
N LYS A 64 -12.96 -24.62 -18.86
CA LYS A 64 -13.63 -23.32 -18.99
C LYS A 64 -15.12 -23.50 -18.67
N LEU A 65 -15.70 -22.60 -17.88
CA LEU A 65 -17.08 -22.69 -17.42
C LEU A 65 -17.88 -21.43 -17.77
N ASP A 66 -19.17 -21.59 -18.11
CA ASP A 66 -20.11 -20.49 -18.29
C ASP A 66 -20.75 -20.05 -16.95
N ALA A 67 -20.81 -20.95 -15.98
CA ALA A 67 -21.26 -20.71 -14.61
C ALA A 67 -20.50 -21.60 -13.63
N ALA A 68 -20.40 -21.21 -12.35
CA ALA A 68 -19.83 -22.06 -11.30
C ALA A 68 -20.25 -21.63 -9.89
N HIS A 69 -20.28 -22.55 -8.93
CA HIS A 69 -20.50 -22.24 -7.51
C HIS A 69 -19.18 -21.96 -6.79
N CYS A 70 -19.15 -20.93 -5.95
CA CYS A 70 -17.99 -20.52 -5.18
C CYS A 70 -18.21 -20.75 -3.68
N ASP A 71 -17.48 -21.70 -3.08
CA ASP A 71 -17.45 -21.96 -1.63
C ASP A 71 -16.03 -21.82 -1.03
N ASN A 72 -15.90 -22.01 0.28
CA ASN A 72 -14.62 -21.85 0.99
C ASN A 72 -13.49 -22.81 0.53
N LEU A 73 -13.81 -23.98 -0.02
CA LEU A 73 -12.82 -24.91 -0.57
C LEU A 73 -12.34 -24.50 -1.98
N GLY A 74 -13.11 -23.67 -2.69
CA GLY A 74 -12.81 -23.19 -4.05
C GLY A 74 -14.04 -23.29 -4.95
N ILE A 75 -13.84 -23.15 -6.26
CA ILE A 75 -14.91 -23.37 -7.22
C ILE A 75 -15.30 -24.86 -7.24
N ILE A 76 -16.61 -25.14 -7.32
CA ILE A 76 -17.17 -26.46 -7.63
C ILE A 76 -18.18 -26.34 -8.77
N GLU A 77 -18.13 -27.31 -9.69
CA GLU A 77 -19.13 -27.51 -10.74
C GLU A 77 -19.56 -28.99 -10.73
N GLN A 78 -20.86 -29.24 -10.57
CA GLN A 78 -21.44 -30.56 -10.29
C GLN A 78 -20.72 -31.26 -9.11
N LYS A 79 -19.94 -32.32 -9.38
CA LYS A 79 -19.10 -33.04 -8.40
C LYS A 79 -17.63 -32.61 -8.44
N VAL A 80 -17.21 -31.85 -9.45
CA VAL A 80 -15.79 -31.61 -9.75
C VAL A 80 -15.35 -30.28 -9.16
N ARG A 81 -14.35 -30.36 -8.28
CA ARG A 81 -13.84 -29.23 -7.49
C ARG A 81 -12.46 -28.80 -7.94
N ASP A 82 -12.26 -27.48 -7.96
CA ASP A 82 -11.01 -26.83 -8.35
C ASP A 82 -9.83 -27.24 -7.44
N ARG A 83 -8.70 -27.62 -8.06
CA ARG A 83 -7.49 -28.17 -7.42
C ARG A 83 -7.74 -29.31 -6.41
N ALA A 84 -8.85 -30.04 -6.50
CA ALA A 84 -9.17 -31.16 -5.60
C ALA A 84 -8.38 -32.45 -5.90
N LEU A 85 -7.73 -32.54 -7.08
CA LEU A 85 -6.80 -33.60 -7.43
C LEU A 85 -5.36 -33.07 -7.51
N MET A 86 -4.40 -33.90 -7.08
CA MET A 86 -2.97 -33.61 -7.12
C MET A 86 -2.18 -34.87 -7.47
N LEU A 87 -1.00 -34.67 -8.06
CA LEU A 87 -0.04 -35.73 -8.35
C LEU A 87 1.16 -35.62 -7.42
N ILE A 88 1.64 -36.75 -6.91
CA ILE A 88 2.79 -36.84 -5.99
C ILE A 88 3.80 -37.88 -6.48
N ASP A 89 5.06 -37.72 -6.09
CA ASP A 89 6.11 -38.73 -6.27
C ASP A 89 6.06 -39.80 -5.16
N VAL A 90 6.94 -40.80 -5.25
CA VAL A 90 7.08 -41.87 -4.25
C VAL A 90 7.42 -41.39 -2.82
N ASN A 91 7.88 -40.14 -2.67
CA ASN A 91 8.19 -39.51 -1.38
C ASN A 91 7.04 -38.63 -0.86
N GLY A 92 5.87 -38.65 -1.53
CA GLY A 92 4.72 -37.81 -1.19
C GLY A 92 4.84 -36.35 -1.65
N LYS A 93 5.87 -35.99 -2.42
CA LYS A 93 6.13 -34.60 -2.83
C LYS A 93 5.39 -34.26 -4.11
N VAL A 94 4.77 -33.08 -4.16
CA VAL A 94 3.93 -32.67 -5.30
C VAL A 94 4.69 -32.59 -6.65
N VAL A 95 4.17 -33.30 -7.64
CA VAL A 95 4.58 -33.25 -9.05
C VAL A 95 3.87 -32.08 -9.74
N THR A 96 4.59 -31.32 -10.57
CA THR A 96 4.02 -30.12 -11.21
C THR A 96 4.60 -29.86 -12.60
N ALA A 97 3.85 -29.14 -13.44
CA ALA A 97 4.27 -28.72 -14.78
C ALA A 97 5.51 -27.80 -14.80
N ARG A 98 5.94 -27.25 -13.65
CA ARG A 98 7.24 -26.55 -13.51
C ARG A 98 8.43 -27.50 -13.70
N THR A 99 8.21 -28.81 -13.56
CA THR A 99 9.16 -29.87 -13.90
C THR A 99 8.76 -30.54 -15.21
N TYR A 100 7.50 -30.97 -15.35
CA TYR A 100 7.00 -31.74 -16.49
C TYR A 100 5.98 -30.92 -17.30
N ASN A 101 6.45 -29.99 -18.15
CA ASN A 101 5.57 -29.02 -18.83
C ASN A 101 4.38 -29.67 -19.55
N HIS A 102 4.60 -30.85 -20.17
CA HIS A 102 3.62 -31.63 -20.91
C HIS A 102 2.37 -32.05 -20.09
N MET A 103 2.37 -31.90 -18.76
CA MET A 103 1.16 -32.06 -17.94
C MET A 103 0.00 -31.14 -18.39
N TRP A 104 0.27 -30.06 -19.12
CA TRP A 104 -0.76 -29.25 -19.80
C TRP A 104 -1.48 -29.95 -20.95
N LYS A 105 -0.93 -31.05 -21.49
CA LYS A 105 -1.61 -31.88 -22.50
C LYS A 105 -2.55 -32.90 -21.88
N ILE A 106 -2.58 -33.01 -20.54
CA ILE A 106 -3.60 -33.77 -19.79
C ILE A 106 -4.84 -32.89 -19.70
N GLN A 107 -5.89 -33.25 -20.44
CA GLN A 107 -7.12 -32.49 -20.57
C GLN A 107 -8.23 -33.10 -19.69
N PRO A 108 -8.70 -32.40 -18.66
CA PRO A 108 -9.86 -32.80 -17.88
C PRO A 108 -11.16 -32.34 -18.56
N LYS A 109 -12.23 -33.14 -18.47
CA LYS A 109 -13.58 -32.78 -18.94
C LYS A 109 -14.64 -33.32 -17.98
N ILE A 110 -15.61 -32.49 -17.61
CA ILE A 110 -16.79 -32.93 -16.83
C ILE A 110 -17.76 -33.65 -17.78
N LEU A 111 -18.20 -34.85 -17.39
CA LEU A 111 -19.27 -35.58 -18.07
C LEU A 111 -20.63 -35.34 -17.40
N ALA A 112 -21.73 -35.64 -18.10
CA ALA A 112 -23.10 -35.29 -17.66
C ALA A 112 -23.58 -36.02 -16.37
N ASN A 113 -22.86 -37.05 -15.95
CA ASN A 113 -23.01 -37.78 -14.68
C ASN A 113 -22.16 -37.19 -13.52
N GLY A 114 -21.44 -36.09 -13.79
CA GLY A 114 -20.50 -35.44 -12.89
C GLY A 114 -19.14 -36.12 -12.74
N THR A 115 -18.81 -37.17 -13.51
CA THR A 115 -17.46 -37.75 -13.48
C THR A 115 -16.48 -36.87 -14.25
N LEU A 116 -15.19 -37.02 -13.93
CA LEU A 116 -14.11 -36.33 -14.61
C LEU A 116 -13.43 -37.27 -15.59
N LEU A 117 -13.70 -37.09 -16.89
CA LEU A 117 -12.91 -37.69 -17.96
C LEU A 117 -11.53 -37.02 -18.00
N ILE A 118 -10.48 -37.81 -18.13
CA ILE A 118 -9.09 -37.38 -18.20
C ILE A 118 -8.47 -38.00 -19.45
N THR A 119 -8.03 -37.15 -20.38
CA THR A 119 -7.47 -37.57 -21.67
C THR A 119 -6.04 -37.04 -21.82
N ALA A 120 -5.20 -37.73 -22.60
CA ALA A 120 -3.87 -37.23 -22.99
C ALA A 120 -3.40 -37.85 -24.32
N PRO A 121 -2.60 -37.15 -25.14
CA PRO A 121 -2.10 -37.68 -26.40
C PRO A 121 -1.31 -38.99 -26.24
N GLY A 122 -1.78 -40.07 -26.86
CA GLY A 122 -1.14 -41.39 -26.81
C GLY A 122 -1.47 -42.23 -25.57
N MET A 123 -2.49 -41.84 -24.79
CA MET A 123 -3.03 -42.61 -23.67
C MET A 123 -4.50 -42.96 -23.93
N ASP A 124 -4.96 -44.10 -23.39
CA ASP A 124 -6.40 -44.38 -23.28
C ASP A 124 -7.08 -43.38 -22.34
N ASP A 125 -8.32 -43.01 -22.62
CA ASP A 125 -9.11 -42.13 -21.75
C ASP A 125 -9.50 -42.83 -20.44
N ILE A 126 -9.45 -42.11 -19.31
CA ILE A 126 -9.88 -42.63 -18.00
C ILE A 126 -10.91 -41.72 -17.33
N GLU A 127 -11.89 -42.31 -16.65
CA GLU A 127 -12.85 -41.59 -15.81
C GLU A 127 -12.47 -41.65 -14.32
N PHE A 128 -12.64 -40.52 -13.63
CA PHE A 128 -12.53 -40.39 -12.18
C PHE A 128 -13.88 -39.99 -11.57
N ASP A 129 -14.40 -40.78 -10.62
CA ASP A 129 -15.41 -40.33 -9.65
C ASP A 129 -14.86 -40.47 -8.22
N HIS A 130 -14.82 -39.35 -7.50
CA HIS A 130 -14.46 -39.33 -6.09
C HIS A 130 -15.34 -40.24 -5.20
N LEU A 131 -16.60 -40.48 -5.59
CA LEU A 131 -17.54 -41.31 -4.82
C LEU A 131 -17.15 -42.80 -4.83
N THR A 132 -16.68 -43.32 -5.97
CA THR A 132 -16.27 -44.72 -6.09
C THR A 132 -14.86 -44.93 -5.54
N VAL A 133 -13.98 -43.95 -5.76
CA VAL A 133 -12.58 -43.97 -5.29
C VAL A 133 -12.49 -43.86 -3.76
N GLY A 134 -13.37 -43.07 -3.11
CA GLY A 134 -13.41 -42.95 -1.65
C GLY A 134 -13.68 -44.27 -0.92
N ALA A 135 -14.48 -45.15 -1.52
CA ALA A 135 -14.80 -46.47 -0.96
C ALA A 135 -13.65 -47.50 -1.05
N GLN A 136 -12.55 -47.18 -1.75
CA GLN A 136 -11.45 -48.12 -2.02
C GLN A 136 -10.12 -47.77 -1.33
N SER A 137 -10.06 -46.66 -0.58
CA SER A 137 -8.80 -46.21 0.02
C SER A 137 -8.54 -46.83 1.41
N ASN A 138 -7.31 -47.31 1.64
CA ASN A 138 -6.86 -47.79 2.95
C ASN A 138 -6.39 -46.64 3.88
N GLY A 139 -7.06 -45.49 3.83
CA GLY A 139 -6.78 -44.30 4.65
C GLY A 139 -5.94 -43.22 3.98
N ASP A 140 -5.88 -42.06 4.65
CA ASP A 140 -5.16 -40.86 4.18
C ASP A 140 -3.64 -41.03 4.21
N ILE A 141 -2.96 -40.47 3.20
CA ILE A 141 -1.50 -40.34 3.16
C ILE A 141 -1.08 -38.87 3.33
N LYS A 142 0.15 -38.68 3.82
CA LYS A 142 0.76 -37.36 3.99
C LYS A 142 1.44 -36.95 2.67
N ALA A 143 1.03 -35.83 2.09
CA ALA A 143 1.63 -35.24 0.91
C ALA A 143 2.26 -33.87 1.23
N ASN A 144 3.32 -33.48 0.53
CA ASN A 144 4.03 -32.23 0.76
C ASN A 144 3.89 -31.24 -0.42
N ILE A 145 3.31 -30.08 -0.12
CA ILE A 145 3.20 -28.93 -1.03
C ILE A 145 4.15 -27.83 -0.55
N PHE A 146 5.35 -27.80 -1.14
CA PHE A 146 6.37 -26.76 -0.95
C PHE A 146 6.76 -26.53 0.53
N GLY A 147 7.01 -27.62 1.25
CA GLY A 147 7.33 -27.59 2.68
C GLY A 147 6.11 -27.59 3.60
N THR A 148 4.90 -27.44 3.07
CA THR A 148 3.65 -27.59 3.84
C THR A 148 3.09 -28.99 3.67
N ASP A 149 2.97 -29.74 4.76
CA ASP A 149 2.30 -31.04 4.75
C ASP A 149 0.77 -30.87 4.72
N VAL A 150 0.12 -31.70 3.91
CA VAL A 150 -1.34 -31.86 3.80
C VAL A 150 -1.67 -33.35 3.83
N TYR A 151 -2.88 -33.70 4.27
CA TYR A 151 -3.41 -35.06 4.09
C TYR A 151 -4.13 -35.15 2.75
N ALA A 152 -4.07 -36.32 2.12
CA ALA A 152 -4.68 -36.59 0.83
C ALA A 152 -5.00 -38.08 0.70
N MET A 153 -6.07 -38.40 -0.03
CA MET A 153 -6.57 -39.76 -0.19
C MET A 153 -6.02 -40.38 -1.49
N PRO A 154 -5.36 -41.56 -1.46
CA PRO A 154 -4.89 -42.22 -2.69
C PRO A 154 -6.05 -42.59 -3.63
N CYS A 155 -5.87 -42.39 -4.94
CA CYS A 155 -6.96 -42.65 -5.91
C CYS A 155 -7.00 -44.07 -6.47
N GLY A 156 -5.95 -44.87 -6.27
CA GLY A 156 -5.88 -46.27 -6.69
C GLY A 156 -4.95 -46.52 -7.87
N LYS A 157 -4.46 -47.76 -7.96
CA LYS A 157 -3.32 -48.14 -8.83
C LYS A 157 -3.51 -47.83 -10.31
N ASN A 158 -4.73 -47.89 -10.83
CA ASN A 158 -5.01 -47.64 -12.25
C ASN A 158 -4.67 -46.18 -12.63
N PHE A 159 -5.00 -45.22 -11.77
CA PHE A 159 -4.63 -43.82 -11.94
C PHE A 159 -3.11 -43.65 -11.79
N ASP A 160 -2.53 -44.22 -10.73
CA ASP A 160 -1.09 -44.15 -10.45
C ASP A 160 -0.25 -44.64 -11.64
N GLN A 161 -0.63 -45.78 -12.25
CA GLN A 161 0.01 -46.33 -13.45
C GLN A 161 -0.19 -45.43 -14.68
N TRP A 162 -1.40 -44.91 -14.91
CA TRP A 162 -1.68 -44.02 -16.05
C TRP A 162 -0.85 -42.74 -16.02
N PHE A 163 -0.80 -42.07 -14.86
CA PHE A 163 -0.01 -40.84 -14.70
C PHE A 163 1.51 -41.13 -14.69
N SER A 164 1.95 -42.27 -14.16
CA SER A 164 3.35 -42.71 -14.26
C SER A 164 3.75 -42.95 -15.72
N LYS A 165 2.91 -43.63 -16.51
CA LYS A 165 3.16 -43.89 -17.93
C LYS A 165 3.28 -42.59 -18.69
N TYR A 166 2.30 -41.70 -18.57
CA TYR A 166 2.33 -40.45 -19.34
C TYR A 166 3.52 -39.54 -18.97
N ILE A 167 3.77 -39.34 -17.68
CA ILE A 167 4.71 -38.29 -17.22
C ILE A 167 6.15 -38.81 -17.06
N LEU A 168 6.35 -40.06 -16.65
CA LEU A 168 7.66 -40.66 -16.43
C LEU A 168 8.08 -41.69 -17.49
N GLN A 169 7.16 -42.13 -18.35
CA GLN A 169 7.36 -43.24 -19.31
C GLN A 169 7.73 -44.55 -18.57
N LYS A 170 7.01 -44.82 -17.47
CA LYS A 170 7.17 -46.00 -16.58
C LYS A 170 5.83 -46.45 -16.02
N ASP A 171 5.69 -47.73 -15.67
CA ASP A 171 4.47 -48.23 -14.99
C ASP A 171 4.27 -47.68 -13.57
N GLU A 172 5.30 -47.14 -12.92
CA GLU A 172 5.20 -46.57 -11.58
C GLU A 172 6.12 -45.36 -11.34
N GLY A 173 5.86 -44.63 -10.26
CA GLY A 173 6.66 -43.51 -9.77
C GLY A 173 5.86 -42.25 -9.41
N ILE A 174 4.62 -42.15 -9.89
CA ILE A 174 3.65 -41.09 -9.56
C ILE A 174 2.39 -41.71 -8.97
N ARG A 175 1.74 -41.00 -8.04
CA ARG A 175 0.40 -41.34 -7.56
C ARG A 175 -0.58 -40.18 -7.70
N LEU A 176 -1.84 -40.49 -7.99
CA LEU A 176 -2.94 -39.53 -7.97
C LEU A 176 -3.56 -39.50 -6.56
N VAL A 177 -3.74 -38.30 -6.01
CA VAL A 177 -4.38 -38.10 -4.71
C VAL A 177 -5.52 -37.09 -4.77
N TYR A 178 -6.57 -37.36 -4.02
CA TYR A 178 -7.78 -36.56 -3.90
C TYR A 178 -7.83 -35.83 -2.54
N TYR A 179 -8.63 -34.76 -2.47
CA TYR A 179 -8.86 -33.97 -1.27
C TYR A 179 -10.22 -34.35 -0.62
N PRO A 180 -10.26 -35.21 0.43
CA PRO A 180 -11.51 -35.75 0.95
C PRO A 180 -12.25 -34.83 1.95
N PHE A 181 -11.63 -33.74 2.40
CA PHE A 181 -12.13 -33.01 3.58
C PHE A 181 -13.20 -31.95 3.24
N PRO A 182 -14.24 -31.77 4.08
CA PRO A 182 -15.29 -30.76 3.88
C PRO A 182 -14.85 -29.33 4.24
N MET A 183 -13.62 -29.12 4.72
CA MET A 183 -13.05 -27.81 5.05
C MET A 183 -11.55 -27.79 4.72
N PRO A 184 -10.95 -26.61 4.48
CA PRO A 184 -9.50 -26.49 4.27
C PRO A 184 -8.68 -27.04 5.45
N THR A 185 -7.73 -27.93 5.20
CA THR A 185 -6.87 -28.57 6.22
C THR A 185 -5.45 -28.04 6.23
N LYS A 186 -4.98 -27.49 5.10
CA LYS A 186 -3.64 -26.94 4.91
C LYS A 186 -3.31 -25.92 6.00
N LYS A 187 -2.23 -26.16 6.74
CA LYS A 187 -1.72 -25.21 7.74
C LYS A 187 -1.29 -23.92 7.04
N ILE A 188 -1.69 -22.77 7.60
CA ILE A 188 -1.09 -21.49 7.26
C ILE A 188 0.26 -21.43 7.97
N ALA A 189 1.28 -20.93 7.27
CA ALA A 189 2.53 -20.53 7.90
C ALA A 189 2.26 -19.27 8.73
N GLU A 190 1.90 -19.45 10.00
CA GLU A 190 1.65 -18.33 10.90
C GLU A 190 2.92 -17.48 11.06
N PRO A 191 2.81 -16.14 11.09
CA PRO A 191 3.91 -15.31 11.54
C PRO A 191 4.20 -15.67 13.01
N ILE A 192 5.41 -16.16 13.28
CA ILE A 192 5.80 -16.69 14.59
C ILE A 192 5.60 -15.62 15.67
N PHE A 193 4.57 -15.81 16.49
CA PHE A 193 4.32 -15.11 17.74
C PHE A 193 4.53 -16.08 18.92
N ASP A 194 5.73 -16.67 18.97
CA ASP A 194 6.12 -17.48 20.13
C ASP A 194 6.48 -16.56 21.29
N ASN A 195 5.51 -16.35 22.18
CA ASN A 195 5.70 -15.92 23.57
C ASN A 195 4.36 -15.98 24.35
N GLY A 196 4.09 -17.13 24.96
CA GLY A 196 3.34 -17.21 26.21
C GLY A 196 1.81 -17.08 26.19
N ILE A 197 1.14 -18.24 26.14
CA ILE A 197 0.06 -18.72 27.04
C ILE A 197 -0.96 -19.55 26.23
N PHE A 198 -0.92 -20.87 26.39
CA PHE A 198 -1.98 -21.76 25.95
C PHE A 198 -3.12 -21.73 26.98
N LEU A 199 -4.32 -21.34 26.55
CA LEU A 199 -5.56 -21.62 27.29
C LEU A 199 -6.13 -22.95 26.77
N THR A 200 -6.38 -23.90 27.66
CA THR A 200 -6.95 -25.21 27.31
C THR A 200 -8.45 -25.10 27.02
N SER A 201 -9.02 -26.15 26.42
CA SER A 201 -10.45 -26.25 26.08
C SER A 201 -11.39 -25.92 27.25
N ASP A 202 -10.97 -26.24 28.47
CA ASP A 202 -11.83 -26.19 29.65
C ASP A 202 -12.05 -24.76 30.13
N THR A 203 -11.07 -23.86 29.90
CA THR A 203 -11.22 -22.43 30.13
C THR A 203 -12.24 -21.78 29.18
N VAL A 204 -12.48 -22.36 28.00
CA VAL A 204 -13.48 -21.86 27.05
C VAL A 204 -14.90 -22.16 27.53
N ASN A 205 -15.11 -23.26 28.24
CA ASN A 205 -16.44 -23.64 28.73
C ASN A 205 -16.86 -22.86 30.00
N SER A 206 -15.93 -22.50 30.90
CA SER A 206 -16.25 -21.62 32.03
C SER A 206 -16.61 -20.19 31.59
N VAL A 207 -16.04 -19.70 30.48
CA VAL A 207 -16.42 -18.41 29.87
C VAL A 207 -17.83 -18.44 29.26
N LYS A 208 -18.30 -19.57 28.72
CA LYS A 208 -19.69 -19.67 28.21
C LYS A 208 -20.74 -19.40 29.29
N LEU A 209 -20.52 -19.91 30.50
CA LEU A 209 -21.48 -19.79 31.61
C LEU A 209 -21.62 -18.34 32.11
N SER A 210 -20.54 -17.55 32.06
CA SER A 210 -20.53 -16.15 32.49
C SER A 210 -21.04 -15.17 31.41
N VAL A 211 -21.07 -15.56 30.13
CA VAL A 211 -21.64 -14.74 29.05
C VAL A 211 -23.17 -14.68 29.08
N LEU A 212 -23.85 -15.67 29.66
CA LEU A 212 -25.32 -15.74 29.73
C LEU A 212 -25.97 -14.62 30.56
N LEU A 213 -25.23 -13.98 31.48
CA LEU A 213 -25.68 -12.82 32.26
C LEU A 213 -25.38 -11.47 31.56
N GLY A 214 -24.86 -11.51 30.33
CA GLY A 214 -24.09 -10.41 29.72
C GLY A 214 -24.85 -9.34 28.92
N ILE A 215 -26.17 -9.21 29.03
CA ILE A 215 -26.93 -8.24 28.16
C ILE A 215 -26.43 -6.80 28.38
N GLY A 216 -26.23 -6.36 29.63
CA GLY A 216 -25.64 -5.06 29.95
C GLY A 216 -24.15 -4.92 29.61
N ALA A 217 -23.44 -6.03 29.38
CA ALA A 217 -22.01 -6.00 29.06
C ALA A 217 -21.72 -5.52 27.63
N SER A 218 -22.70 -5.59 26.71
CA SER A 218 -22.55 -5.22 25.30
C SER A 218 -22.35 -3.71 25.09
N LEU A 219 -23.23 -2.89 25.66
CA LEU A 219 -23.09 -1.42 25.74
C LEU A 219 -21.84 -1.02 26.50
N SER A 220 -21.59 -1.68 27.64
CA SER A 220 -20.40 -1.45 28.47
C SER A 220 -19.10 -1.72 27.71
N ALA A 221 -19.03 -2.79 26.90
CA ALA A 221 -17.87 -3.11 26.08
C ALA A 221 -17.70 -2.15 24.89
N ALA A 222 -18.78 -1.66 24.29
CA ALA A 222 -18.71 -0.64 23.24
C ALA A 222 -18.21 0.70 23.78
N LEU A 223 -18.70 1.12 24.95
CA LEU A 223 -18.22 2.31 25.65
C LEU A 223 -16.77 2.13 26.11
N ALA A 224 -16.42 1.00 26.73
CA ALA A 224 -15.05 0.69 27.14
C ALA A 224 -14.08 0.61 25.95
N ALA A 225 -14.50 0.10 24.79
CA ALA A 225 -13.70 0.14 23.56
C ALA A 225 -13.53 1.57 23.03
N SER A 226 -14.58 2.38 23.02
CA SER A 226 -14.52 3.79 22.62
C SER A 226 -13.59 4.59 23.55
N VAL A 227 -13.73 4.41 24.87
CA VAL A 227 -12.87 4.98 25.90
C VAL A 227 -11.44 4.46 25.74
N TYR A 228 -11.22 3.17 25.53
CA TYR A 228 -9.89 2.59 25.29
C TYR A 228 -9.23 3.18 24.02
N PHE A 229 -9.93 3.25 22.89
CA PHE A 229 -9.36 3.85 21.67
C PHE A 229 -9.13 5.37 21.82
N THR A 230 -9.95 6.06 22.59
CA THR A 230 -9.80 7.50 22.87
C THR A 230 -8.63 7.75 23.84
N GLN A 231 -8.55 6.99 24.93
CA GLN A 231 -7.41 6.99 25.87
C GLN A 231 -6.12 6.54 25.19
N LYS A 232 -6.17 5.57 24.27
CA LYS A 232 -5.00 5.14 23.49
C LYS A 232 -4.57 6.23 22.53
N ARG A 233 -5.48 6.84 21.75
CA ARG A 233 -5.16 8.02 20.92
C ARG A 233 -4.58 9.17 21.75
N ARG A 234 -5.13 9.42 22.95
CA ARG A 234 -4.60 10.39 23.91
C ARG A 234 -3.19 10.01 24.38
N LYS A 235 -2.94 8.76 24.81
CA LYS A 235 -1.59 8.25 25.13
C LYS A 235 -0.59 8.25 23.96
N LEU A 236 -1.05 8.28 22.71
CA LEU A 236 -0.20 8.43 21.51
C LEU A 236 0.10 9.90 21.15
N GLN A 237 -0.51 10.86 21.84
CA GLN A 237 -0.42 12.30 21.58
C GLN A 237 0.03 13.13 22.79
N THR A 238 -0.35 12.74 24.00
CA THR A 238 0.06 13.32 25.28
C THR A 238 1.39 12.68 25.73
N PRO A 239 2.48 13.45 25.86
CA PRO A 239 3.76 12.96 26.37
C PRO A 239 3.69 12.50 27.83
N PRO A 240 4.70 11.78 28.35
CA PRO A 240 4.82 11.47 29.77
C PRO A 240 5.03 12.73 30.61
N ASN A 241 4.67 12.64 31.89
CA ASN A 241 4.87 13.70 32.88
C ASN A 241 6.26 13.67 33.53
N SER A 242 7.00 12.57 33.38
CA SER A 242 8.35 12.40 33.93
C SER A 242 9.32 11.99 32.82
N TRP A 243 10.57 12.39 32.99
CA TRP A 243 11.59 12.39 31.93
C TRP A 243 12.97 12.09 32.50
N LYS A 244 13.61 11.06 31.98
CA LYS A 244 14.95 10.60 32.37
C LYS A 244 15.98 11.07 31.37
N GLU A 245 16.97 11.83 31.82
CA GLU A 245 18.12 12.16 30.98
C GLU A 245 18.94 10.91 30.68
N VAL A 246 19.27 10.69 29.41
CA VAL A 246 20.09 9.55 28.98
C VAL A 246 21.32 9.96 28.19
N GLY A 247 21.40 11.16 27.62
CA GLY A 247 22.54 11.55 26.80
C GLY A 247 22.35 12.88 26.10
N HIS A 248 23.01 13.06 24.95
CA HIS A 248 23.01 14.32 24.19
C HIS A 248 23.08 14.11 22.67
N ILE A 249 22.68 15.12 21.90
CA ILE A 249 22.90 15.17 20.44
C ILE A 249 24.41 15.32 20.13
N GLN A 250 24.92 14.43 19.29
CA GLN A 250 26.26 14.49 18.68
C GLN A 250 26.26 15.26 17.35
N GLU A 251 25.29 14.95 16.47
CA GLU A 251 25.23 15.44 15.08
C GLU A 251 23.76 15.69 14.68
N ILE A 252 23.52 16.75 13.90
CA ILE A 252 22.22 17.04 13.26
C ILE A 252 22.44 17.08 11.75
N HIS A 253 21.63 16.34 10.99
CA HIS A 253 21.71 16.24 9.53
C HIS A 253 20.41 16.65 8.85
N PHE A 254 20.55 17.57 7.90
CA PHE A 254 19.48 18.13 7.10
C PHE A 254 19.69 17.78 5.63
N PHE A 255 18.73 17.15 4.95
CA PHE A 255 18.90 16.65 3.58
C PHE A 255 17.87 17.31 2.64
N PRO A 256 18.04 18.59 2.26
CA PRO A 256 17.02 19.34 1.52
C PRO A 256 16.64 18.65 0.20
N ILE A 257 17.63 18.04 -0.48
CA ILE A 257 17.44 17.24 -1.69
C ILE A 257 17.53 15.74 -1.38
N LYS A 258 16.48 15.00 -1.72
CA LYS A 258 16.37 13.56 -1.50
C LYS A 258 17.49 12.79 -2.22
N SER A 259 18.22 11.99 -1.46
CA SER A 259 19.39 11.18 -1.88
C SER A 259 20.72 11.92 -2.07
N CYS A 260 20.78 13.25 -1.97
CA CYS A 260 22.04 14.00 -2.00
C CYS A 260 22.74 14.01 -0.62
N ALA A 261 23.86 14.72 -0.48
CA ALA A 261 24.51 14.92 0.82
C ALA A 261 23.63 15.72 1.81
N PRO A 262 23.87 15.62 3.13
CA PRO A 262 23.30 16.53 4.09
C PRO A 262 24.07 17.85 4.21
N ILE A 263 23.40 18.85 4.74
CA ILE A 263 24.01 19.93 5.51
C ILE A 263 24.09 19.45 6.97
N VAL A 264 25.26 19.60 7.60
CA VAL A 264 25.42 19.42 9.05
C VAL A 264 25.10 20.74 9.73
N LEU A 265 24.25 20.71 10.76
CA LEU A 265 23.74 21.92 11.43
C LEU A 265 24.03 21.90 12.94
N GLU A 266 24.25 23.07 13.53
CA GLU A 266 24.42 23.22 14.99
C GLU A 266 23.08 23.42 15.71
N SER A 267 22.05 23.93 15.03
CA SER A 267 20.68 24.08 15.52
C SER A 267 19.67 23.91 14.39
N VAL A 268 18.45 23.47 14.73
CA VAL A 268 17.33 23.34 13.78
C VAL A 268 15.98 23.61 14.45
N ASN A 269 15.01 24.10 13.68
CA ASN A 269 13.60 24.05 14.08
C ASN A 269 12.96 22.73 13.63
N CYS A 270 12.28 22.04 14.56
CA CYS A 270 11.61 20.78 14.29
C CYS A 270 10.08 20.96 14.17
N THR A 271 9.54 20.62 12.99
CA THR A 271 8.13 20.78 12.61
C THR A 271 7.47 19.45 12.21
N ASN A 272 6.15 19.42 12.08
CA ASN A 272 5.41 18.26 11.55
C ASN A 272 5.84 17.86 10.12
N LEU A 273 6.39 18.78 9.33
CA LEU A 273 6.95 18.48 8.01
C LEU A 273 8.34 17.82 8.05
N GLY A 274 9.05 17.92 9.17
CA GLY A 274 10.48 17.63 9.30
C GLY A 274 11.26 18.82 9.82
N ILE A 275 12.60 18.79 9.69
CA ILE A 275 13.44 19.97 9.95
C ILE A 275 13.05 21.09 8.98
N LEU A 276 12.90 22.31 9.50
CA LEU A 276 12.76 23.56 8.75
C LEU A 276 13.98 24.43 9.04
N GLU A 277 14.73 24.81 8.01
CA GLU A 277 15.93 25.66 8.13
C GLU A 277 16.02 26.63 6.95
N GLN A 278 16.14 27.94 7.22
CA GLN A 278 16.23 29.03 6.23
C GLN A 278 15.29 28.89 5.00
N GLY A 279 14.02 28.56 5.22
CA GLY A 279 13.02 28.43 4.16
C GLY A 279 13.00 27.06 3.46
N PHE A 280 13.97 26.18 3.75
CA PHE A 280 14.01 24.80 3.26
C PHE A 280 13.43 23.83 4.28
N VAL A 281 12.76 22.79 3.78
CA VAL A 281 12.26 21.67 4.58
C VAL A 281 12.99 20.38 4.20
N ASP A 282 13.31 19.53 5.18
CA ASP A 282 14.07 18.30 4.95
C ASP A 282 13.35 17.39 3.95
N ARG A 283 14.11 16.86 2.98
CA ARG A 283 13.63 16.11 1.80
C ARG A 283 12.47 16.76 1.03
N ALA A 284 12.33 18.09 1.03
CA ALA A 284 11.30 18.76 0.20
C ALA A 284 11.62 18.77 -1.31
N LEU A 285 12.87 18.57 -1.70
CA LEU A 285 13.30 18.52 -3.10
C LEU A 285 13.63 17.09 -3.53
N MET A 286 13.30 16.71 -4.77
CA MET A 286 13.73 15.45 -5.40
C MET A 286 14.00 15.63 -6.89
N LEU A 287 14.71 14.67 -7.49
CA LEU A 287 14.89 14.60 -8.93
C LEU A 287 13.99 13.52 -9.54
N VAL A 288 13.33 13.85 -10.64
CA VAL A 288 12.52 12.94 -11.46
C VAL A 288 13.06 12.87 -12.88
N ASP A 289 12.83 11.76 -13.59
CA ASP A 289 13.13 11.66 -15.02
C ASP A 289 12.01 12.28 -15.90
N LYS A 290 12.19 12.22 -17.23
CA LYS A 290 11.19 12.67 -18.22
C LYS A 290 9.81 12.00 -18.08
N THR A 291 9.69 10.86 -17.40
CA THR A 291 8.41 10.17 -17.11
C THR A 291 7.76 10.60 -15.78
N ASN A 292 8.37 11.55 -15.07
CA ASN A 292 8.05 11.94 -13.67
C ASN A 292 8.41 10.87 -12.62
N LYS A 293 9.23 9.87 -12.96
CA LYS A 293 9.66 8.83 -12.02
C LYS A 293 10.86 9.32 -11.21
N MET A 294 10.75 9.22 -9.88
CA MET A 294 11.82 9.53 -8.94
C MET A 294 13.10 8.73 -9.23
N ILE A 295 14.24 9.43 -9.34
CA ILE A 295 15.56 8.81 -9.25
C ILE A 295 16.10 8.87 -7.82
N THR A 296 17.01 7.97 -7.45
CA THR A 296 17.64 7.97 -6.11
C THR A 296 19.07 7.44 -6.18
N ALA A 297 19.87 7.70 -5.13
CA ALA A 297 21.23 7.18 -5.00
C ALA A 297 21.32 5.65 -4.80
N ARG A 298 20.19 4.92 -4.83
CA ARG A 298 20.14 3.45 -5.02
C ARG A 298 20.41 3.03 -6.47
N THR A 299 20.32 3.99 -7.40
CA THR A 299 20.49 3.83 -8.85
C THR A 299 21.66 4.66 -9.36
N TYR A 300 21.82 5.88 -8.83
CA TYR A 300 22.91 6.81 -9.17
C TYR A 300 23.66 7.23 -7.90
N ASN A 301 24.49 6.34 -7.36
CA ASN A 301 25.16 6.52 -6.07
C ASN A 301 25.83 7.89 -5.91
N HIS A 302 26.46 8.40 -6.97
CA HIS A 302 27.20 9.67 -7.01
C HIS A 302 26.34 10.91 -6.78
N MET A 303 25.00 10.81 -6.74
CA MET A 303 24.15 11.87 -6.20
C MET A 303 24.59 12.33 -4.79
N MET A 304 25.21 11.45 -3.99
CA MET A 304 25.74 11.82 -2.67
C MET A 304 26.97 12.75 -2.72
N LYS A 305 27.59 12.94 -3.90
CA LYS A 305 28.67 13.94 -4.08
C LYS A 305 28.13 15.35 -4.32
N ILE A 306 26.82 15.51 -4.55
CA ILE A 306 26.16 16.81 -4.63
C ILE A 306 26.04 17.36 -3.22
N GLN A 307 26.82 18.40 -2.91
CA GLN A 307 26.85 19.09 -1.64
C GLN A 307 25.93 20.33 -1.69
N PRO A 308 24.81 20.34 -0.96
CA PRO A 308 24.03 21.55 -0.77
C PRO A 308 24.64 22.43 0.33
N LYS A 309 24.65 23.75 0.14
CA LYS A 309 25.01 24.74 1.17
C LYS A 309 23.98 25.86 1.16
N ILE A 310 23.34 26.13 2.29
CA ILE A 310 22.49 27.32 2.43
C ILE A 310 23.38 28.56 2.35
N ILE A 311 23.02 29.49 1.46
CA ILE A 311 23.71 30.77 1.28
C ILE A 311 22.84 31.96 1.71
N SER A 312 21.52 31.85 1.61
CA SER A 312 20.55 32.78 2.19
C SER A 312 19.17 32.12 2.26
N HIS A 313 18.16 32.83 2.77
CA HIS A 313 16.80 32.30 2.93
C HIS A 313 16.22 31.86 1.58
N GLY A 314 15.84 30.58 1.47
CA GLY A 314 15.34 29.96 0.24
C GLY A 314 16.39 29.73 -0.86
N LYS A 315 17.69 29.96 -0.60
CA LYS A 315 18.77 29.75 -1.58
C LYS A 315 19.83 28.73 -1.14
N LEU A 316 20.04 27.71 -1.96
CA LEU A 316 21.18 26.79 -1.88
C LEU A 316 22.21 27.13 -2.95
N LEU A 317 23.49 27.06 -2.61
CA LEU A 317 24.56 26.74 -3.56
C LEU A 317 24.70 25.21 -3.64
N LEU A 318 24.85 24.67 -4.85
CA LEU A 318 25.06 23.24 -5.10
C LEU A 318 26.42 23.01 -5.75
N SER A 319 27.29 22.27 -5.06
CA SER A 319 28.61 21.88 -5.55
C SER A 319 28.66 20.40 -5.91
N ALA A 320 29.37 20.02 -6.97
CA ALA A 320 29.66 18.63 -7.30
C ALA A 320 31.02 18.48 -8.03
N PRO A 321 31.77 17.36 -7.83
CA PRO A 321 33.08 17.19 -8.45
C PRO A 321 33.04 17.22 -9.99
N GLY A 322 33.79 18.14 -10.59
CA GLY A 322 33.82 18.34 -12.04
C GLY A 322 32.61 19.09 -12.61
N MET A 323 31.88 19.82 -11.77
CA MET A 323 30.83 20.77 -12.16
C MET A 323 31.20 22.16 -11.60
N GLU A 324 30.72 23.21 -12.26
CA GLU A 324 30.66 24.55 -11.66
C GLU A 324 29.56 24.59 -10.58
N ASP A 325 29.71 25.44 -9.57
CA ASP A 325 28.69 25.62 -8.54
C ASP A 325 27.44 26.32 -9.13
N ILE A 326 26.24 25.89 -8.73
CA ILE A 326 24.96 26.47 -9.21
C ILE A 326 24.05 26.89 -8.06
N GLU A 327 23.35 28.02 -8.21
CA GLU A 327 22.35 28.49 -7.24
C GLU A 327 20.96 27.89 -7.51
N LEU A 328 20.26 27.51 -6.44
CA LEU A 328 18.89 27.01 -6.43
C LEU A 328 18.05 27.86 -5.47
N ASP A 329 17.09 28.60 -6.02
CA ASP A 329 16.10 29.42 -5.30
C ASP A 329 14.72 28.73 -5.32
N VAL A 330 14.16 28.38 -4.15
CA VAL A 330 12.86 27.69 -4.04
C VAL A 330 11.62 28.58 -4.10
N PHE A 331 11.79 29.91 -4.14
CA PHE A 331 10.69 30.86 -4.38
C PHE A 331 10.51 31.15 -5.87
N THR A 332 11.51 30.85 -6.70
CA THR A 332 11.41 30.93 -8.17
C THR A 332 10.84 29.67 -8.80
N THR A 333 10.43 29.76 -10.08
CA THR A 333 10.24 28.55 -10.90
C THR A 333 11.62 28.04 -11.31
N PHE A 334 11.93 26.77 -11.03
CA PHE A 334 13.23 26.19 -11.39
C PHE A 334 13.49 26.30 -12.90
N GLY A 335 14.60 26.95 -13.24
CA GLY A 335 15.04 27.13 -14.62
C GLY A 335 15.63 25.85 -15.22
N GLU A 336 15.67 25.81 -16.55
CA GLU A 336 16.22 24.66 -17.29
C GLU A 336 17.70 24.39 -16.94
N ASP A 337 18.44 25.41 -16.52
CA ASP A 337 19.85 25.29 -16.12
C ASP A 337 20.07 24.35 -14.91
N LEU A 338 19.16 24.33 -13.93
CA LEU A 338 19.22 23.41 -12.80
C LEU A 338 18.96 21.97 -13.27
N ASP A 339 17.90 21.77 -14.05
CA ASP A 339 17.51 20.49 -14.62
C ASP A 339 18.63 19.90 -15.50
N ASN A 340 19.28 20.78 -16.27
CA ASN A 340 20.40 20.44 -17.15
C ASN A 340 21.71 20.23 -16.35
N TRP A 341 21.98 20.97 -15.29
CA TRP A 341 23.12 20.75 -14.38
C TRP A 341 23.02 19.37 -13.70
N PHE A 342 21.85 19.02 -13.16
CA PHE A 342 21.60 17.69 -12.59
C PHE A 342 21.73 16.60 -13.66
N SER A 343 21.23 16.83 -14.87
CA SER A 343 21.35 15.89 -15.98
C SER A 343 22.81 15.66 -16.39
N ARG A 344 23.62 16.72 -16.55
CA ARG A 344 25.05 16.65 -16.85
C ARG A 344 25.81 15.91 -15.77
N PHE A 345 25.57 16.21 -14.49
CA PHE A 345 26.29 15.53 -13.41
C PHE A 345 25.86 14.05 -13.26
N ILE A 346 24.56 13.76 -13.29
CA ILE A 346 24.02 12.45 -12.90
C ILE A 346 23.94 11.48 -14.09
N LEU A 347 23.37 11.92 -15.22
CA LEU A 347 23.13 11.09 -16.41
C LEU A 347 24.24 11.17 -17.46
N LYS A 348 25.16 12.15 -17.35
CA LYS A 348 26.15 12.51 -18.37
C LYS A 348 25.50 12.88 -19.72
N LYS A 349 24.43 13.69 -19.65
CA LYS A 349 23.65 14.20 -20.77
C LYS A 349 23.17 15.61 -20.46
N GLU A 350 23.01 16.47 -21.47
CA GLU A 350 22.54 17.84 -21.25
C GLU A 350 21.17 17.92 -20.59
N ASN A 351 20.23 17.03 -20.94
CA ASN A 351 18.92 16.97 -20.30
C ASN A 351 18.44 15.52 -20.07
N GLY A 352 17.50 15.34 -19.14
CA GLY A 352 16.93 14.03 -18.81
C GLY A 352 16.29 13.93 -17.43
N LEU A 353 16.74 14.76 -16.50
CA LEU A 353 16.18 14.93 -15.15
C LEU A 353 15.45 16.27 -15.05
N ARG A 354 14.56 16.37 -14.05
CA ARG A 354 13.97 17.62 -13.58
C ARG A 354 13.91 17.67 -12.06
N LEU A 355 14.11 18.85 -11.49
CA LEU A 355 13.94 19.14 -10.07
C LEU A 355 12.45 19.31 -9.75
N ALA A 356 11.99 18.60 -8.74
CA ALA A 356 10.62 18.67 -8.24
C ALA A 356 10.62 19.10 -6.76
N HIS A 357 9.88 20.16 -6.46
CA HIS A 357 9.62 20.64 -5.10
C HIS A 357 8.30 20.07 -4.58
N TYR A 358 8.26 19.74 -3.29
CA TYR A 358 7.07 19.39 -2.55
C TYR A 358 6.29 20.67 -2.16
N PRO A 359 5.15 20.99 -2.81
CA PRO A 359 4.59 22.35 -2.79
C PRO A 359 3.58 22.57 -1.66
N HIS A 360 3.54 21.71 -0.63
CA HIS A 360 2.46 21.69 0.35
C HIS A 360 2.92 22.11 1.75
N PRO A 361 2.19 23.03 2.43
CA PRO A 361 2.53 23.50 3.78
C PRO A 361 2.19 22.47 4.89
N VAL A 362 1.75 21.27 4.53
CA VAL A 362 1.38 20.17 5.44
C VAL A 362 1.78 18.83 4.83
N ALA A 363 1.93 17.79 5.65
CA ALA A 363 2.11 16.43 5.16
C ALA A 363 0.86 15.98 4.37
N THR A 364 1.00 15.74 3.06
CA THR A 364 -0.06 15.29 2.15
C THR A 364 0.16 13.87 1.67
N ARG A 365 1.39 13.33 1.79
CA ARG A 365 1.68 11.92 1.50
C ARG A 365 0.70 11.06 2.29
N PRO A 366 -0.18 10.27 1.63
CA PRO A 366 -1.04 9.34 2.34
C PRO A 366 -0.15 8.33 3.07
N ILE A 367 -0.65 7.77 4.17
CA ILE A 367 0.01 6.65 4.85
C ILE A 367 -0.15 5.43 3.93
N VAL A 368 0.71 5.36 2.91
CA VAL A 368 0.80 4.22 2.01
C VAL A 368 1.30 3.06 2.84
N GLU A 369 0.39 2.16 3.14
CA GLU A 369 0.72 0.89 3.80
C GLU A 369 1.85 0.20 3.02
N PRO A 370 2.89 -0.34 3.67
CA PRO A 370 3.65 -1.41 3.04
C PRO A 370 2.62 -2.49 2.68
N ILE A 371 2.51 -2.82 1.39
CA ILE A 371 1.31 -3.39 0.74
C ILE A 371 1.05 -4.84 1.19
N PHE A 372 0.65 -4.98 2.45
CA PHE A 372 0.64 -6.23 3.24
C PHE A 372 -0.39 -6.23 4.39
N ASP A 373 -1.19 -5.17 4.68
CA ASP A 373 -2.25 -5.25 5.73
C ASP A 373 -3.35 -6.27 5.36
N ASN A 374 -3.45 -6.63 4.07
CA ASN A 374 -4.30 -7.75 3.66
C ASN A 374 -3.75 -9.15 3.97
N GLY A 375 -2.44 -9.27 4.26
CA GLY A 375 -1.70 -10.54 4.43
C GLY A 375 -2.03 -11.40 5.66
N VAL A 376 -3.15 -11.13 6.34
CA VAL A 376 -3.75 -12.10 7.27
C VAL A 376 -4.67 -13.02 6.48
N PHE A 377 -4.14 -14.18 6.09
CA PHE A 377 -4.91 -15.31 5.59
C PHE A 377 -5.70 -15.94 6.74
N LEU A 378 -6.98 -16.22 6.53
CA LEU A 378 -7.79 -17.09 7.39
C LEU A 378 -7.66 -18.54 6.91
N LYS A 379 -7.86 -19.53 7.79
CA LYS A 379 -7.83 -20.96 7.39
C LYS A 379 -8.84 -21.28 6.27
N SER A 380 -9.96 -20.57 6.21
CA SER A 380 -10.93 -20.62 5.12
C SER A 380 -10.39 -20.19 3.75
N ASP A 381 -9.28 -19.45 3.71
CA ASP A 381 -8.77 -18.85 2.48
C ASP A 381 -7.91 -19.82 1.64
N THR A 382 -7.51 -20.98 2.18
CA THR A 382 -6.47 -21.85 1.58
C THR A 382 -6.99 -22.95 0.66
N GLY A 383 -8.26 -23.34 0.78
CA GLY A 383 -8.94 -24.28 -0.13
C GLY A 383 -8.45 -25.74 -0.06
N THR A 384 -8.52 -26.41 -1.21
CA THR A 384 -7.96 -27.75 -1.50
C THR A 384 -6.44 -27.69 -1.71
N PHE A 385 -5.88 -28.31 -2.75
CA PHE A 385 -4.43 -28.32 -3.03
C PHE A 385 -3.92 -27.03 -3.71
N PHE A 386 -4.44 -25.86 -3.36
CA PHE A 386 -4.00 -24.57 -3.91
C PHE A 386 -2.56 -24.21 -3.47
N ASP A 387 -1.88 -23.37 -4.27
CA ASP A 387 -0.54 -22.86 -3.91
C ASP A 387 -0.62 -21.90 -2.72
N VAL A 388 -1.57 -20.97 -2.72
CA VAL A 388 -1.74 -19.93 -1.68
C VAL A 388 -3.20 -19.84 -1.23
N SER A 389 -4.12 -19.41 -2.10
CA SER A 389 -5.56 -19.26 -1.75
C SER A 389 -6.51 -19.90 -2.77
N SER A 390 -7.76 -20.13 -2.35
CA SER A 390 -8.83 -20.81 -3.12
C SER A 390 -9.25 -20.10 -4.41
N TYR A 391 -8.92 -18.81 -4.58
CA TYR A 391 -9.34 -18.00 -5.73
C TYR A 391 -8.23 -17.06 -6.20
N MET A 392 -8.11 -16.88 -7.52
CA MET A 392 -7.24 -15.87 -8.09
C MET A 392 -7.89 -15.14 -9.26
N LEU A 393 -7.80 -13.81 -9.28
CA LEU A 393 -8.35 -12.95 -10.32
C LEU A 393 -7.25 -12.38 -11.24
N ILE A 394 -7.56 -12.30 -12.54
CA ILE A 394 -6.76 -11.66 -13.58
C ILE A 394 -7.61 -10.58 -14.26
N HIS A 395 -6.97 -9.48 -14.58
CA HIS A 395 -7.52 -8.34 -15.28
C HIS A 395 -7.02 -8.33 -16.73
N GLU A 396 -7.93 -8.28 -17.70
CA GLU A 396 -7.61 -8.29 -19.14
C GLU A 396 -6.62 -7.17 -19.53
N ASN A 397 -6.83 -5.93 -19.07
CA ASN A 397 -5.93 -4.81 -19.41
C ASN A 397 -4.51 -4.98 -18.84
N SER A 398 -4.33 -5.73 -17.73
CA SER A 398 -3.01 -6.09 -17.21
C SER A 398 -2.27 -7.07 -18.14
N VAL A 399 -2.99 -7.98 -18.81
CA VAL A 399 -2.42 -8.88 -19.83
C VAL A 399 -2.12 -8.12 -21.12
N ASN A 400 -3.01 -7.22 -21.53
CA ASN A 400 -2.79 -6.37 -22.70
C ASN A 400 -1.59 -5.43 -22.52
N GLU A 401 -1.39 -4.82 -21.34
CA GLU A 401 -0.21 -4.00 -21.05
C GLU A 401 1.08 -4.82 -21.12
N LEU A 402 1.11 -6.00 -20.49
CA LEU A 402 2.25 -6.92 -20.59
C LEU A 402 2.54 -7.31 -22.04
N ASN A 403 1.51 -7.57 -22.85
CA ASN A 403 1.65 -7.89 -24.27
C ASN A 403 2.19 -6.73 -25.14
N THR A 404 2.18 -5.48 -24.67
CA THR A 404 2.93 -4.38 -25.34
C THR A 404 4.44 -4.50 -25.15
N ARG A 405 4.90 -5.33 -24.21
CA ARG A 405 6.31 -5.48 -23.80
C ARG A 405 6.95 -6.81 -24.24
N LEU A 406 6.19 -7.66 -24.92
CA LEU A 406 6.59 -9.02 -25.31
C LEU A 406 6.62 -9.18 -26.83
N GLU A 407 7.48 -10.07 -27.33
CA GLU A 407 7.48 -10.53 -28.72
C GLU A 407 6.41 -11.62 -28.90
N GLU A 408 6.63 -12.81 -28.32
CA GLU A 408 5.60 -13.86 -28.15
C GLU A 408 4.53 -13.37 -27.16
N LYS A 409 3.28 -13.24 -27.61
CA LYS A 409 2.17 -12.77 -26.78
C LYS A 409 1.66 -13.88 -25.86
N VAL A 410 1.21 -13.52 -24.66
CA VAL A 410 0.64 -14.44 -23.67
C VAL A 410 -0.83 -14.14 -23.41
N GLU A 411 -1.59 -15.14 -22.98
CA GLU A 411 -3.00 -14.99 -22.65
C GLU A 411 -3.24 -15.05 -21.13
N PRO A 412 -4.43 -14.69 -20.61
CA PRO A 412 -4.73 -14.81 -19.17
C PRO A 412 -4.50 -16.23 -18.62
N LEU A 413 -4.70 -17.25 -19.44
CA LEU A 413 -4.57 -18.66 -19.04
C LEU A 413 -3.13 -19.06 -18.65
N ASN A 414 -2.08 -18.43 -19.21
CA ASN A 414 -0.69 -18.58 -18.74
C ASN A 414 -0.58 -18.33 -17.21
N PHE A 415 -1.40 -17.44 -16.67
CA PHE A 415 -1.39 -17.01 -15.28
C PHE A 415 -2.37 -17.77 -14.37
N ARG A 416 -3.17 -18.70 -14.93
CA ARG A 416 -4.05 -19.66 -14.21
C ARG A 416 -4.98 -19.06 -13.16
N GLY A 417 -5.53 -17.89 -13.45
CA GLY A 417 -6.62 -17.31 -12.67
C GLY A 417 -7.90 -18.10 -12.83
N ASN A 418 -8.73 -18.04 -11.80
CA ASN A 418 -10.09 -18.56 -11.81
C ASN A 418 -11.05 -17.63 -12.52
N PHE A 419 -10.85 -16.32 -12.38
CA PHE A 419 -11.67 -15.28 -13.00
C PHE A 419 -10.78 -14.39 -13.87
N VAL A 420 -11.13 -14.29 -15.15
CA VAL A 420 -10.63 -13.22 -16.03
C VAL A 420 -11.73 -12.18 -16.12
N ILE A 421 -11.41 -10.92 -15.85
CA ILE A 421 -12.38 -9.82 -15.90
C ILE A 421 -12.05 -8.80 -16.98
N LYS A 422 -13.11 -8.31 -17.62
CA LYS A 422 -13.11 -7.23 -18.62
C LYS A 422 -13.66 -5.98 -17.97
N THR A 423 -12.93 -4.87 -18.03
CA THR A 423 -13.14 -3.74 -17.13
C THR A 423 -12.57 -2.45 -17.69
N ASN A 424 -13.15 -1.32 -17.26
CA ASN A 424 -12.72 0.02 -17.64
C ASN A 424 -11.64 0.63 -16.72
N GLN A 425 -11.04 -0.17 -15.83
CA GLN A 425 -9.95 0.27 -14.96
C GLN A 425 -8.58 0.15 -15.64
N ALA A 426 -7.65 1.04 -15.28
CA ALA A 426 -6.29 1.03 -15.82
C ALA A 426 -5.53 -0.26 -15.45
N PRO A 427 -4.58 -0.74 -16.28
CA PRO A 427 -3.76 -1.92 -15.99
C PRO A 427 -3.20 -1.92 -14.55
N TYR A 428 -3.21 -3.09 -13.92
CA TYR A 428 -2.77 -3.32 -12.55
C TYR A 428 -3.59 -2.66 -11.43
N ALA A 429 -4.75 -2.05 -11.73
CA ALA A 429 -5.65 -1.52 -10.71
C ALA A 429 -6.05 -2.57 -9.64
N GLU A 430 -6.02 -3.86 -9.98
CA GLU A 430 -6.27 -4.97 -9.05
C GLU A 430 -5.28 -5.03 -7.88
N ASP A 431 -4.05 -4.50 -8.00
CA ASP A 431 -3.08 -4.38 -6.88
C ASP A 431 -3.64 -3.54 -5.69
N HIS A 432 -4.71 -2.77 -5.91
CA HIS A 432 -5.24 -1.79 -4.96
C HIS A 432 -6.66 -2.07 -4.47
N TRP A 433 -7.32 -3.15 -4.93
CA TRP A 433 -8.63 -3.54 -4.43
C TRP A 433 -8.49 -4.32 -3.13
N ASN A 434 -9.30 -3.99 -2.13
CA ASN A 434 -9.39 -4.73 -0.87
C ASN A 434 -10.56 -5.72 -0.90
N TRP A 435 -11.63 -5.38 -1.61
CA TRP A 435 -12.85 -6.18 -1.70
C TRP A 435 -13.31 -6.27 -3.16
N VAL A 436 -13.73 -7.45 -3.56
CA VAL A 436 -14.31 -7.72 -4.88
C VAL A 436 -15.63 -8.44 -4.67
N ARG A 437 -16.74 -7.90 -5.19
CA ARG A 437 -18.02 -8.63 -5.30
C ARG A 437 -18.24 -8.94 -6.77
N ILE A 438 -18.69 -10.16 -7.05
CA ILE A 438 -18.97 -10.61 -8.41
C ILE A 438 -20.42 -11.11 -8.45
N GLY A 439 -21.14 -10.74 -9.50
CA GLY A 439 -22.58 -10.98 -9.59
C GLY A 439 -23.35 -10.27 -8.47
N GLU A 440 -24.44 -10.88 -8.03
CA GLU A 440 -25.23 -10.38 -6.91
C GLU A 440 -24.63 -10.79 -5.55
N GLU A 441 -24.09 -12.01 -5.47
CA GLU A 441 -23.88 -12.71 -4.20
C GLU A 441 -22.44 -12.87 -3.75
N ALA A 442 -21.53 -13.33 -4.62
CA ALA A 442 -20.22 -13.80 -4.17
C ALA A 442 -19.32 -12.61 -3.78
N ILE A 443 -18.90 -12.59 -2.52
CA ILE A 443 -18.06 -11.52 -1.97
C ILE A 443 -16.71 -12.10 -1.58
N PHE A 444 -15.66 -11.51 -2.14
CA PHE A 444 -14.27 -11.85 -1.91
C PHE A 444 -13.54 -10.70 -1.24
N ARG A 445 -12.54 -11.04 -0.42
CA ARG A 445 -11.52 -10.13 0.06
C ARG A 445 -10.21 -10.40 -0.69
N SER A 446 -9.57 -9.34 -1.18
CA SER A 446 -8.20 -9.42 -1.71
C SER A 446 -7.23 -9.68 -0.56
N LEU A 447 -6.38 -10.70 -0.69
CA LEU A 447 -5.48 -11.15 0.39
C LEU A 447 -4.05 -10.68 0.13
N ALA A 448 -3.58 -10.86 -1.11
CA ALA A 448 -2.25 -10.47 -1.56
C ALA A 448 -2.20 -10.43 -3.09
N PRO A 449 -1.30 -9.65 -3.70
CA PRO A 449 -0.95 -9.84 -5.10
C PRO A 449 -0.37 -11.23 -5.37
N CYS A 450 -0.64 -11.81 -6.53
CA CYS A 450 -0.05 -13.09 -6.91
C CYS A 450 1.39 -12.91 -7.42
N TYR A 451 2.35 -13.42 -6.65
CA TYR A 451 3.76 -13.50 -7.01
C TYR A 451 4.01 -14.63 -8.02
N ARG A 452 4.70 -14.33 -9.12
CA ARG A 452 4.84 -15.25 -10.26
C ARG A 452 6.15 -16.04 -10.24
N CYS A 453 6.02 -17.36 -10.29
CA CYS A 453 7.12 -18.30 -10.49
C CYS A 453 7.34 -18.56 -12.00
N ILE A 454 8.14 -19.59 -12.37
CA ILE A 454 8.45 -19.94 -13.76
C ILE A 454 7.26 -20.54 -14.55
N PHE A 455 6.11 -20.75 -13.91
CA PHE A 455 4.96 -21.42 -14.53
C PHE A 455 4.40 -20.69 -15.78
N PRO A 456 4.19 -19.35 -15.79
CA PRO A 456 3.55 -18.66 -16.93
C PRO A 456 4.34 -18.71 -18.23
N ASN A 457 5.60 -19.15 -18.18
CA ASN A 457 6.47 -19.36 -19.34
C ASN A 457 6.10 -20.61 -20.15
N ILE A 458 5.15 -21.42 -19.66
CA ILE A 458 4.61 -22.57 -20.40
C ILE A 458 3.46 -22.06 -21.29
N ASN A 459 3.58 -22.29 -22.59
CA ASN A 459 2.54 -22.00 -23.56
C ASN A 459 1.35 -22.95 -23.31
N PRO A 460 0.13 -22.44 -23.12
CA PRO A 460 -1.02 -23.23 -22.67
C PRO A 460 -1.56 -24.21 -23.72
N HIS A 461 -1.23 -24.02 -25.01
CA HIS A 461 -1.69 -24.88 -26.10
C HIS A 461 -0.64 -25.92 -26.50
N THR A 462 0.63 -25.54 -26.62
CA THR A 462 1.71 -26.47 -27.02
C THR A 462 2.28 -27.27 -25.84
N ALA A 463 2.08 -26.78 -24.61
CA ALA A 463 2.76 -27.21 -23.39
C ALA A 463 4.29 -27.09 -23.42
N GLU A 464 4.85 -26.34 -24.37
CA GLU A 464 6.28 -26.02 -24.42
C GLU A 464 6.60 -24.83 -23.51
N ARG A 465 7.87 -24.70 -23.12
CA ARG A 465 8.32 -23.55 -22.31
C ARG A 465 9.12 -22.59 -23.19
N ASN A 466 8.75 -21.31 -23.17
CA ASN A 466 9.51 -20.23 -23.80
C ASN A 466 10.98 -20.25 -23.29
N LYS A 467 11.92 -20.33 -24.23
CA LYS A 467 13.35 -20.59 -23.97
C LYS A 467 14.03 -19.42 -23.27
N ASP A 468 13.63 -18.20 -23.62
CA ASP A 468 14.14 -16.93 -23.09
C ASP A 468 13.58 -16.57 -21.70
N ASN A 469 12.74 -17.44 -21.14
CA ASN A 469 12.05 -17.27 -19.86
C ASN A 469 11.02 -16.13 -19.83
N GLU A 470 10.45 -15.77 -20.98
CA GLU A 470 9.26 -14.92 -21.04
C GLU A 470 7.99 -15.69 -20.65
N PRO A 471 6.95 -15.04 -20.10
CA PRO A 471 6.87 -13.60 -19.77
C PRO A 471 7.53 -13.23 -18.44
N LEU A 472 8.07 -14.20 -17.67
CA LEU A 472 8.62 -13.93 -16.34
C LEU A 472 9.83 -12.99 -16.36
N LYS A 473 10.69 -13.05 -17.39
CA LYS A 473 11.84 -12.15 -17.59
C LYS A 473 11.37 -10.69 -17.76
N THR A 474 10.42 -10.44 -18.66
CA THR A 474 9.80 -9.12 -18.85
C THR A 474 9.09 -8.66 -17.59
N LEU A 475 8.24 -9.49 -16.96
CA LEU A 475 7.57 -9.15 -15.70
C LEU A 475 8.56 -8.78 -14.59
N LYS A 476 9.71 -9.47 -14.48
CA LYS A 476 10.75 -9.13 -13.49
C LYS A 476 11.30 -7.71 -13.65
N SER A 477 11.33 -7.16 -14.86
CA SER A 477 11.91 -5.83 -15.13
C SER A 477 11.09 -4.66 -14.56
N TYR A 478 9.75 -4.77 -14.52
CA TYR A 478 8.86 -3.66 -14.13
C TYR A 478 7.79 -4.00 -13.07
N ARG A 479 7.55 -5.29 -12.78
CA ARG A 479 6.56 -5.76 -11.79
C ARG A 479 7.18 -6.42 -10.55
N SER A 480 8.51 -6.42 -10.42
CA SER A 480 9.20 -6.73 -9.15
C SER A 480 9.09 -5.57 -8.17
N TRP A 481 8.87 -5.85 -6.88
CA TRP A 481 8.71 -4.80 -5.86
C TRP A 481 9.42 -5.18 -4.54
N GLY A 482 10.26 -4.28 -4.03
CA GLY A 482 11.03 -4.51 -2.81
C GLY A 482 12.06 -5.64 -2.98
N ASN A 483 12.24 -6.46 -1.95
CA ASN A 483 13.18 -7.59 -1.97
C ASN A 483 12.63 -8.88 -2.59
N TYR A 484 11.37 -8.91 -3.05
CA TYR A 484 10.76 -10.12 -3.56
C TYR A 484 11.30 -10.43 -4.97
N LYS A 485 12.04 -11.54 -5.11
CA LYS A 485 12.64 -12.01 -6.38
C LYS A 485 11.63 -12.44 -7.46
N ALA A 486 10.34 -12.41 -7.13
CA ALA A 486 9.23 -12.76 -8.02
C ALA A 486 8.39 -11.51 -8.31
N PRO A 487 7.99 -11.26 -9.58
CA PRO A 487 7.13 -10.13 -9.93
C PRO A 487 5.66 -10.40 -9.57
N ARG A 488 4.87 -9.33 -9.47
CA ARG A 488 3.44 -9.37 -9.11
C ARG A 488 2.53 -9.21 -10.33
N PHE A 489 1.50 -10.05 -10.44
CA PHE A 489 0.52 -9.96 -11.54
C PHE A 489 -0.81 -10.61 -11.11
N GLY A 490 -1.96 -9.93 -11.17
CA GLY A 490 -3.23 -10.44 -10.61
C GLY A 490 -3.24 -10.57 -9.08
N ILE A 491 -4.37 -10.94 -8.50
CA ILE A 491 -4.58 -11.01 -7.03
C ILE A 491 -5.10 -12.36 -6.52
N GLN A 492 -4.64 -12.75 -5.34
CA GLN A 492 -5.14 -13.87 -4.53
C GLN A 492 -6.32 -13.41 -3.68
N MET A 493 -7.39 -14.20 -3.61
CA MET A 493 -8.66 -13.80 -2.99
C MET A 493 -9.22 -14.86 -2.04
N GLY A 494 -9.80 -14.42 -0.93
CA GLY A 494 -10.49 -15.26 0.06
C GLY A 494 -11.98 -14.97 0.09
N LEU A 495 -12.81 -16.01 0.09
CA LEU A 495 -14.27 -15.88 0.03
C LEU A 495 -14.84 -15.43 1.39
N ARG A 496 -15.88 -14.59 1.36
CA ARG A 496 -16.55 -14.02 2.55
C ARG A 496 -18.07 -14.09 2.50
N LYS A 497 -18.66 -14.16 1.29
CA LYS A 497 -20.01 -14.69 1.05
C LYS A 497 -19.93 -15.63 -0.16
N GLU A 498 -20.52 -16.82 -0.03
CA GLU A 498 -20.65 -17.82 -1.10
C GLU A 498 -21.68 -17.37 -2.15
N GLY A 499 -21.69 -18.03 -3.31
CA GLY A 499 -22.63 -17.71 -4.38
C GLY A 499 -22.31 -18.38 -5.72
N VAL A 500 -23.29 -18.40 -6.62
CA VAL A 500 -23.11 -18.81 -8.02
C VAL A 500 -22.68 -17.61 -8.86
N LEU A 501 -21.69 -17.81 -9.73
CA LEU A 501 -21.19 -16.81 -10.68
C LEU A 501 -21.37 -17.29 -12.12
N LYS A 502 -21.50 -16.35 -13.06
CA LYS A 502 -21.73 -16.58 -14.49
C LYS A 502 -20.86 -15.68 -15.38
N LYS A 503 -20.49 -16.15 -16.57
CA LYS A 503 -19.89 -15.30 -17.62
C LYS A 503 -20.78 -14.08 -17.88
N GLY A 504 -20.18 -12.89 -17.93
CA GLY A 504 -20.91 -11.62 -18.04
C GLY A 504 -21.36 -11.00 -16.70
N ASP A 505 -21.25 -11.70 -15.56
CA ASP A 505 -21.66 -11.14 -14.27
C ASP A 505 -20.92 -9.83 -13.93
N PRO A 506 -21.60 -8.81 -13.39
CA PRO A 506 -20.99 -7.54 -13.03
C PRO A 506 -19.98 -7.69 -11.87
N VAL A 507 -18.83 -7.04 -12.00
CA VAL A 507 -17.74 -7.02 -11.03
C VAL A 507 -17.71 -5.67 -10.33
N TYR A 508 -17.65 -5.69 -9.00
CA TYR A 508 -17.64 -4.50 -8.15
C TYR A 508 -16.45 -4.49 -7.18
N VAL A 509 -15.96 -3.29 -6.84
CA VAL A 509 -14.92 -3.05 -5.82
C VAL A 509 -15.39 -2.01 -4.79
N GLU A 510 -14.63 -1.77 -3.71
CA GLU A 510 -15.05 -0.84 -2.65
C GLU A 510 -15.27 0.62 -3.14
N GLY A 511 -16.30 1.28 -2.58
CA GLY A 511 -16.64 2.69 -2.84
C GLY A 511 -15.89 3.69 -1.96
N LEU A 512 -15.50 4.82 -2.55
CA LEU A 512 -14.56 5.83 -2.00
C LEU A 512 -15.23 7.13 -1.53
N GLU A 513 -14.53 7.88 -0.65
CA GLU A 513 -14.90 9.18 -0.06
C GLU A 513 -13.61 9.83 0.55
N GLY A 514 -13.33 11.15 0.65
CA GLY A 514 -14.02 12.37 0.19
C GLY A 514 -13.65 13.69 0.94
N VAL A 515 -13.28 13.63 2.23
CA VAL A 515 -13.44 14.66 3.31
C VAL A 515 -12.52 15.89 3.28
N PRO A 516 -12.77 16.92 4.14
CA PRO A 516 -11.88 18.06 4.32
C PRO A 516 -10.50 17.66 4.86
N ASN A 517 -9.50 17.80 3.99
CA ASN A 517 -8.27 18.50 4.39
C ASN A 517 -8.46 19.97 4.02
N LYS A 518 -7.76 20.87 4.70
CA LYS A 518 -7.65 22.28 4.29
C LYS A 518 -6.19 22.68 4.16
N VAL A 519 -5.91 23.63 3.29
CA VAL A 519 -4.57 24.00 2.81
C VAL A 519 -4.50 25.52 2.66
N THR A 520 -3.35 26.11 2.98
CA THR A 520 -3.01 27.49 2.65
C THR A 520 -2.34 27.58 1.28
N GLU A 521 -3.15 27.52 0.22
CA GLU A 521 -2.84 28.19 -1.04
C GLU A 521 -3.47 29.59 -1.01
N GLN A 522 -2.93 30.56 -1.77
CA GLN A 522 -3.68 31.80 -2.02
C GLN A 522 -4.97 31.45 -2.78
N PRO A 523 -6.14 31.97 -2.35
CA PRO A 523 -7.42 31.51 -2.87
C PRO A 523 -7.62 31.87 -4.34
N ARG A 524 -8.29 30.96 -5.06
CA ARG A 524 -8.71 31.14 -6.46
C ARG A 524 -10.22 31.09 -6.51
N VAL A 525 -10.87 32.22 -6.24
CA VAL A 525 -12.35 32.34 -6.17
C VAL A 525 -13.01 31.67 -7.38
N VAL A 526 -12.52 31.96 -8.59
CA VAL A 526 -12.84 31.20 -9.80
C VAL A 526 -11.78 30.12 -10.06
N LYS A 527 -12.23 28.87 -10.11
CA LYS A 527 -11.40 27.68 -10.35
C LYS A 527 -10.58 27.82 -11.65
N SER A 528 -9.28 27.54 -11.55
CA SER A 528 -8.30 27.63 -12.66
C SER A 528 -8.06 29.02 -13.27
N CYS A 529 -8.66 30.09 -12.73
CA CYS A 529 -8.22 31.46 -13.02
C CYS A 529 -6.99 31.83 -12.15
N ALA A 530 -6.45 33.04 -12.35
CA ALA A 530 -5.38 33.57 -11.50
C ALA A 530 -5.79 33.61 -10.00
N PRO A 531 -4.84 33.52 -9.06
CA PRO A 531 -5.14 33.66 -7.64
C PRO A 531 -5.46 35.11 -7.30
N ILE A 532 -6.25 35.32 -6.24
CA ILE A 532 -6.34 36.64 -5.62
C ILE A 532 -5.34 36.73 -4.47
N VAL A 533 -4.64 37.86 -4.41
CA VAL A 533 -3.86 38.25 -3.23
C VAL A 533 -4.84 38.83 -2.22
N LEU A 534 -4.71 38.42 -0.96
CA LEU A 534 -5.50 38.91 0.16
C LEU A 534 -4.58 39.14 1.36
N ASP A 535 -4.71 40.30 2.00
CA ASP A 535 -3.93 40.64 3.19
C ASP A 535 -4.44 39.90 4.45
N SER A 536 -5.72 39.52 4.44
CA SER A 536 -6.33 38.63 5.44
C SER A 536 -7.50 37.85 4.82
N ALA A 537 -7.88 36.71 5.42
CA ALA A 537 -9.02 35.91 4.97
C ALA A 537 -9.57 34.98 6.07
N THR A 538 -10.88 34.72 6.06
CA THR A 538 -11.56 33.87 7.03
C THR A 538 -11.45 32.38 6.70
N CYS A 539 -11.14 31.55 7.71
CA CYS A 539 -10.96 30.11 7.53
C CYS A 539 -12.19 29.27 7.92
N THR A 540 -13.10 29.04 6.96
CA THR A 540 -14.27 28.15 7.15
C THR A 540 -13.96 26.64 7.05
N ASN A 541 -14.99 25.82 7.28
CA ASN A 541 -15.00 24.36 7.06
C ASN A 541 -14.86 23.91 5.58
N LEU A 542 -15.02 24.83 4.62
CA LEU A 542 -15.12 24.54 3.18
C LEU A 542 -13.89 24.98 2.39
N GLY A 543 -13.36 26.16 2.67
CA GLY A 543 -12.34 26.84 1.88
C GLY A 543 -11.88 28.12 2.56
N VAL A 544 -10.80 28.74 2.09
CA VAL A 544 -10.49 30.12 2.51
C VAL A 544 -11.60 31.01 1.97
N SER A 545 -12.15 31.92 2.76
CA SER A 545 -13.33 32.70 2.40
C SER A 545 -13.16 34.16 2.80
N GLU A 546 -13.56 35.06 1.93
CA GLU A 546 -13.40 36.51 2.13
C GLU A 546 -14.52 37.25 1.36
N GLN A 547 -15.15 38.24 1.99
CA GLN A 547 -16.15 39.14 1.38
C GLN A 547 -17.22 38.43 0.52
N GLY A 548 -17.79 37.34 1.07
CA GLY A 548 -18.83 36.53 0.42
C GLY A 548 -18.33 35.46 -0.56
N PHE A 549 -17.03 35.45 -0.89
CA PHE A 549 -16.42 34.48 -1.81
C PHE A 549 -15.66 33.35 -1.10
N LEU A 550 -15.42 32.24 -1.81
CA LEU A 550 -14.80 31.01 -1.30
C LEU A 550 -13.73 30.51 -2.27
N ASP A 551 -12.60 29.99 -1.76
CA ASP A 551 -11.56 29.33 -2.57
C ASP A 551 -12.16 28.23 -3.45
N ARG A 552 -12.05 28.41 -4.77
CA ARG A 552 -12.59 27.54 -5.82
C ARG A 552 -14.10 27.28 -5.66
N GLY A 553 -14.81 28.18 -5.00
CA GLY A 553 -16.27 28.15 -4.82
C GLY A 553 -17.02 28.47 -6.11
N ILE A 554 -16.39 29.16 -7.06
CA ILE A 554 -16.89 29.37 -8.42
C ILE A 554 -16.09 28.49 -9.39
N MET A 555 -16.75 27.92 -10.40
CA MET A 555 -16.11 27.21 -11.51
C MET A 555 -16.84 27.43 -12.82
N ILE A 556 -16.19 27.12 -13.93
CA ILE A 556 -16.76 27.20 -15.27
C ILE A 556 -17.06 25.77 -15.76
N VAL A 557 -18.21 25.58 -16.41
CA VAL A 557 -18.65 24.32 -17.00
C VAL A 557 -18.99 24.48 -18.48
N ASP A 558 -18.95 23.39 -19.25
CA ASP A 558 -19.47 23.35 -20.62
C ASP A 558 -21.00 23.18 -20.67
N ARG A 559 -21.58 23.19 -21.89
CA ARG A 559 -23.01 22.92 -22.13
C ARG A 559 -23.49 21.56 -21.58
N ASN A 560 -22.58 20.62 -21.26
CA ASN A 560 -22.88 19.28 -20.71
C ASN A 560 -22.72 19.21 -19.17
N ASN A 561 -22.55 20.35 -18.48
CA ASN A 561 -22.28 20.45 -17.05
C ASN A 561 -20.99 19.72 -16.60
N LYS A 562 -19.98 19.68 -17.48
CA LYS A 562 -18.64 19.17 -17.16
C LYS A 562 -17.71 20.35 -16.86
N PHE A 563 -17.02 20.31 -15.72
CA PHE A 563 -16.09 21.38 -15.34
C PHE A 563 -14.88 21.48 -16.30
N ILE A 564 -14.55 22.70 -16.72
CA ILE A 564 -13.31 22.97 -17.47
C ILE A 564 -12.16 23.32 -16.50
N THR A 565 -10.91 23.19 -16.96
CA THR A 565 -9.72 23.54 -16.16
C THR A 565 -8.61 24.14 -17.01
N GLY A 566 -7.66 24.83 -16.37
CA GLY A 566 -6.47 25.43 -17.00
C GLY A 566 -5.43 24.46 -17.57
N ARG A 567 -5.83 23.22 -17.85
CA ARG A 567 -5.09 22.20 -18.64
C ARG A 567 -5.83 21.81 -19.92
N THR A 568 -7.04 22.34 -20.09
CA THR A 568 -7.93 22.17 -21.24
C THR A 568 -8.04 23.52 -21.98
N PHE A 569 -8.15 24.61 -21.22
CA PHE A 569 -8.08 25.99 -21.71
C PHE A 569 -7.03 26.75 -20.91
N ASN A 570 -5.77 26.72 -21.35
CA ASN A 570 -4.64 27.33 -20.63
C ASN A 570 -4.85 28.84 -20.40
N ASN A 571 -5.56 29.51 -21.31
CA ASN A 571 -5.91 30.93 -21.25
C ASN A 571 -6.72 31.32 -20.00
N LEU A 572 -7.36 30.36 -19.31
CA LEU A 572 -8.02 30.60 -18.02
C LEU A 572 -7.10 31.29 -17.00
N MET A 573 -5.81 30.97 -17.00
CA MET A 573 -4.82 31.58 -16.09
C MET A 573 -4.53 33.07 -16.39
N GLN A 574 -4.95 33.58 -17.55
CA GLN A 574 -4.87 35.00 -17.90
C GLN A 574 -6.05 35.82 -17.33
N ILE A 575 -7.14 35.15 -16.94
CA ILE A 575 -8.28 35.77 -16.29
C ILE A 575 -7.91 36.10 -14.85
N LYS A 576 -7.96 37.40 -14.52
CA LYS A 576 -7.62 37.97 -13.22
C LYS A 576 -8.89 38.36 -12.48
N PRO A 577 -9.41 37.50 -11.57
CA PRO A 577 -10.43 37.92 -10.62
C PRO A 577 -9.86 38.93 -9.62
N ARG A 578 -10.67 39.87 -9.16
CA ARG A 578 -10.37 40.78 -8.04
C ARG A 578 -11.66 41.06 -7.28
N ILE A 579 -11.68 40.84 -5.96
CA ILE A 579 -12.82 41.26 -5.13
C ILE A 579 -12.81 42.80 -5.08
N ILE A 580 -13.97 43.41 -5.29
CA ILE A 580 -14.13 44.88 -5.26
C ILE A 580 -15.01 45.37 -4.12
N SER A 581 -15.90 44.52 -3.62
CA SER A 581 -16.66 44.67 -2.36
C SER A 581 -17.39 43.35 -2.06
N GLU A 582 -18.12 43.28 -0.94
CA GLU A 582 -18.84 42.08 -0.54
C GLU A 582 -19.82 41.60 -1.63
N GLY A 583 -19.65 40.35 -2.09
CA GLY A 583 -20.44 39.77 -3.17
C GLY A 583 -20.15 40.30 -4.58
N LYS A 584 -19.26 41.28 -4.77
CA LYS A 584 -18.89 41.82 -6.09
C LYS A 584 -17.45 41.45 -6.48
N LEU A 585 -17.31 40.82 -7.64
CA LEU A 585 -16.02 40.39 -8.22
C LEU A 585 -15.81 41.05 -9.59
N LEU A 586 -14.66 41.69 -9.81
CA LEU A 586 -14.24 42.15 -11.13
C LEU A 586 -13.41 41.06 -11.82
N LEU A 587 -13.60 40.87 -13.13
CA LEU A 587 -12.91 39.89 -13.96
C LEU A 587 -12.23 40.60 -15.14
N SER A 588 -10.90 40.64 -15.13
CA SER A 588 -10.09 41.21 -16.21
C SER A 588 -9.45 40.11 -17.06
N ALA A 589 -9.38 40.28 -18.39
CA ALA A 589 -8.66 39.39 -19.29
C ALA A 589 -8.06 40.15 -20.51
N PRO A 590 -6.93 39.70 -21.10
CA PRO A 590 -6.32 40.40 -22.23
C PRO A 590 -7.27 40.50 -23.44
N GLY A 591 -7.50 41.72 -23.93
CA GLY A 591 -8.36 41.98 -25.09
C GLY A 591 -9.87 41.93 -24.81
N MET A 592 -10.27 41.82 -23.54
CA MET A 592 -11.67 41.92 -23.10
C MET A 592 -11.87 43.21 -22.30
N GLU A 593 -13.09 43.76 -22.31
CA GLU A 593 -13.51 44.73 -21.30
C GLU A 593 -13.68 44.03 -19.94
N ASP A 594 -13.37 44.73 -18.85
CA ASP A 594 -13.52 44.22 -17.49
C ASP A 594 -14.99 43.93 -17.17
N MET A 595 -15.28 42.75 -16.63
CA MET A 595 -16.64 42.31 -16.29
C MET A 595 -16.86 42.33 -14.78
N GLU A 596 -17.85 43.08 -14.31
CA GLU A 596 -18.32 43.00 -12.93
C GLU A 596 -19.32 41.85 -12.75
N LEU A 597 -19.17 41.11 -11.65
CA LEU A 597 -19.96 39.94 -11.28
C LEU A 597 -20.57 40.19 -9.89
N ASP A 598 -21.83 40.60 -9.85
CA ASP A 598 -22.57 40.82 -8.61
C ASP A 598 -23.35 39.57 -8.19
N PHE A 599 -23.04 39.04 -7.00
CA PHE A 599 -23.75 37.90 -6.41
C PHE A 599 -25.14 38.26 -5.85
N ASN A 600 -25.61 39.49 -5.98
CA ASN A 600 -26.99 39.87 -5.65
C ASN A 600 -27.95 39.71 -6.85
N GLU A 601 -27.44 39.70 -8.09
CA GLU A 601 -28.23 39.64 -9.33
C GLU A 601 -28.38 38.21 -9.93
N LYS A 602 -28.50 37.19 -9.06
CA LYS A 602 -28.40 35.77 -9.47
C LYS A 602 -29.67 35.20 -10.14
N GLU A 603 -29.51 34.67 -11.35
CA GLU A 603 -30.39 33.67 -11.94
C GLU A 603 -30.10 32.30 -11.29
N SER A 604 -30.98 31.79 -10.44
CA SER A 604 -30.62 30.80 -9.40
C SER A 604 -31.12 29.35 -9.63
N GLU A 605 -30.96 28.79 -10.84
CA GLU A 605 -31.23 27.37 -11.12
C GLU A 605 -30.24 26.45 -10.40
N ASP A 606 -30.71 25.37 -9.73
CA ASP A 606 -29.86 24.31 -9.17
C ASP A 606 -29.51 23.26 -10.24
N ILE A 607 -28.26 23.24 -10.70
CA ILE A 607 -27.76 22.29 -11.70
C ILE A 607 -26.75 21.30 -11.11
N LYS A 608 -26.61 20.14 -11.76
CA LYS A 608 -25.73 19.06 -11.31
C LYS A 608 -24.51 18.93 -12.21
N VAL A 609 -23.33 19.16 -11.64
CA VAL A 609 -22.04 19.19 -12.33
C VAL A 609 -21.18 18.01 -11.92
N GLU A 610 -20.40 17.45 -12.85
CA GLU A 610 -19.46 16.37 -12.55
C GLU A 610 -18.02 16.88 -12.47
N ILE A 611 -17.38 16.60 -11.32
CA ILE A 611 -15.98 16.93 -11.03
C ILE A 611 -15.25 15.63 -10.67
N TRP A 612 -14.30 15.20 -11.52
CA TRP A 612 -13.52 13.98 -11.30
C TRP A 612 -14.36 12.73 -10.99
N ASN A 613 -15.40 12.49 -11.80
CA ASN A 613 -16.35 11.39 -11.66
C ASN A 613 -17.20 11.43 -10.37
N ALA A 614 -17.23 12.58 -9.66
CA ALA A 614 -18.11 12.84 -8.52
C ALA A 614 -19.09 13.97 -8.87
N LYS A 615 -20.39 13.75 -8.66
CA LYS A 615 -21.45 14.70 -8.99
C LYS A 615 -21.76 15.63 -7.81
N VAL A 616 -21.83 16.93 -8.07
CA VAL A 616 -22.04 18.01 -7.08
C VAL A 616 -23.17 18.91 -7.58
N TRP A 617 -24.03 19.38 -6.66
CA TRP A 617 -25.04 20.40 -6.96
C TRP A 617 -24.43 21.80 -6.81
N VAL A 618 -24.75 22.70 -7.75
CA VAL A 618 -24.28 24.09 -7.82
C VAL A 618 -25.35 24.95 -8.46
N LYS A 619 -25.27 26.28 -8.29
CA LYS A 619 -26.18 27.22 -8.92
C LYS A 619 -25.53 27.99 -10.07
N THR A 620 -26.34 28.34 -11.07
CA THR A 620 -26.01 29.34 -12.11
C THR A 620 -25.80 30.74 -11.51
N ILE A 621 -25.25 31.67 -12.29
CA ILE A 621 -25.09 33.08 -11.87
C ILE A 621 -25.83 34.04 -12.81
N SER A 622 -25.34 34.26 -14.04
CA SER A 622 -26.05 35.12 -15.02
C SER A 622 -25.65 34.86 -16.48
N GLY A 623 -26.63 34.93 -17.39
CA GLY A 623 -26.42 34.79 -18.83
C GLY A 623 -25.62 35.91 -19.52
N HIS A 624 -25.16 36.95 -18.81
CA HIS A 624 -24.22 37.95 -19.33
C HIS A 624 -22.76 37.59 -19.02
N VAL A 625 -22.50 36.99 -17.85
CA VAL A 625 -21.16 36.49 -17.46
C VAL A 625 -20.79 35.24 -18.26
N ASP A 626 -21.76 34.33 -18.47
CA ASP A 626 -21.60 33.14 -19.31
C ASP A 626 -21.13 33.50 -20.74
N ARG A 627 -21.65 34.61 -21.27
CA ARG A 627 -21.24 35.21 -22.54
C ARG A 627 -19.79 35.67 -22.53
N TRP A 628 -19.36 36.39 -21.49
CA TRP A 628 -17.99 36.90 -21.37
C TRP A 628 -16.95 35.77 -21.33
N PHE A 629 -17.20 34.72 -20.55
CA PHE A 629 -16.32 33.54 -20.51
C PHE A 629 -16.33 32.76 -21.82
N SER A 630 -17.50 32.59 -22.45
CA SER A 630 -17.60 31.93 -23.77
C SER A 630 -16.79 32.69 -24.82
N LYS A 631 -16.92 34.03 -24.85
CA LYS A 631 -16.25 34.89 -25.83
C LYS A 631 -14.73 34.89 -25.66
N PHE A 632 -14.22 34.98 -24.42
CA PHE A 632 -12.76 34.96 -24.19
C PHE A 632 -12.11 33.57 -24.42
N LEU A 633 -12.82 32.47 -24.13
CA LEU A 633 -12.23 31.12 -24.13
C LEU A 633 -12.55 30.28 -25.37
N LEU A 634 -13.64 30.59 -26.07
CA LEU A 634 -14.09 29.87 -27.29
C LEU A 634 -14.20 30.78 -28.52
N ASN A 635 -14.19 32.11 -28.35
CA ASN A 635 -14.55 33.09 -29.40
C ASN A 635 -15.99 32.89 -29.94
N GLU A 636 -16.89 32.40 -29.07
CA GLU A 636 -18.34 32.27 -29.31
C GLU A 636 -19.13 33.00 -28.21
N ASP A 637 -20.29 33.57 -28.51
CA ASP A 637 -21.13 34.20 -27.47
C ASP A 637 -21.79 33.17 -26.53
N VAL A 638 -21.83 31.88 -26.86
CA VAL A 638 -22.46 30.85 -26.01
C VAL A 638 -21.67 29.54 -26.02
N GLY A 639 -21.34 28.98 -24.86
CA GLY A 639 -20.64 27.68 -24.80
C GLY A 639 -20.24 27.23 -23.40
N LEU A 640 -19.96 28.20 -22.53
CA LEU A 640 -19.57 27.99 -21.15
C LEU A 640 -20.59 28.62 -20.20
N ARG A 641 -20.68 28.09 -18.97
CA ARG A 641 -21.47 28.66 -17.88
C ARG A 641 -20.65 28.81 -16.61
N LEU A 642 -20.80 29.93 -15.91
CA LEU A 642 -20.19 30.17 -14.61
C LEU A 642 -21.17 29.75 -13.51
N VAL A 643 -20.69 28.89 -12.60
CA VAL A 643 -21.51 28.28 -11.55
C VAL A 643 -20.83 28.36 -10.19
N TYR A 644 -21.61 28.56 -9.13
CA TYR A 644 -21.12 28.67 -7.76
C TYR A 644 -21.66 27.57 -6.84
N TYR A 645 -20.88 27.22 -5.83
CA TYR A 645 -21.27 26.29 -4.78
C TYR A 645 -22.08 27.01 -3.68
N PRO A 646 -23.37 26.69 -3.48
CA PRO A 646 -24.27 27.50 -2.65
C PRO A 646 -24.36 27.06 -1.18
N TYR A 647 -23.66 26.00 -0.77
CA TYR A 647 -23.85 25.36 0.54
C TYR A 647 -22.77 25.74 1.55
N ASP A 648 -23.15 25.68 2.83
CA ASP A 648 -22.38 25.97 4.05
C ASP A 648 -21.44 24.84 4.50
N LYS A 649 -21.52 23.66 3.86
CA LYS A 649 -20.85 22.42 4.28
C LYS A 649 -20.38 21.59 3.10
N ALA A 650 -19.33 20.80 3.29
CA ALA A 650 -18.78 19.94 2.25
C ALA A 650 -19.65 18.69 2.02
N THR A 651 -20.13 18.47 0.79
CA THR A 651 -21.01 17.36 0.42
C THR A 651 -20.27 16.06 0.01
N ARG A 652 -19.09 15.76 0.61
CA ARG A 652 -18.19 14.65 0.20
C ARG A 652 -17.54 13.93 1.45
N PRO A 653 -17.94 12.69 1.86
CA PRO A 653 -17.62 12.00 3.16
C PRO A 653 -16.21 11.30 3.30
N ILE A 654 -15.95 10.17 4.00
CA ILE A 654 -14.55 9.66 4.23
C ILE A 654 -14.26 8.12 4.32
N LEU A 655 -13.27 7.66 3.53
CA LEU A 655 -12.47 6.44 3.79
C LEU A 655 -11.32 6.67 4.79
N LYS A 656 -11.10 5.67 5.64
CA LYS A 656 -10.54 5.85 7.00
C LYS A 656 -9.07 5.41 7.13
N PRO A 657 -8.30 5.94 8.11
CA PRO A 657 -6.88 5.61 8.32
C PRO A 657 -6.64 4.25 9.03
N ALA A 658 -5.41 3.75 8.88
CA ALA A 658 -4.94 2.45 9.39
C ALA A 658 -4.09 2.54 10.69
N VAL A 659 -3.54 1.40 11.15
CA VAL A 659 -2.80 1.24 12.42
C VAL A 659 -1.63 0.27 12.22
N PHE A 660 -0.45 0.55 12.79
CA PHE A 660 0.72 -0.34 12.70
C PHE A 660 1.16 -0.89 14.07
N ASN A 661 2.09 -1.86 14.02
CA ASN A 661 2.29 -2.89 15.05
C ASN A 661 3.07 -2.44 16.31
N ASN A 662 2.94 -1.17 16.69
CA ASN A 662 3.19 -0.60 18.03
C ASN A 662 2.76 0.89 18.13
N GLY A 663 2.41 1.54 17.02
CA GLY A 663 1.91 2.92 16.99
C GLY A 663 0.84 3.14 15.91
N ILE A 664 -0.14 3.99 16.21
CA ILE A 664 -0.99 4.58 15.16
C ILE A 664 -0.16 5.71 14.53
N PHE A 665 0.30 5.50 13.29
CA PHE A 665 0.88 6.57 12.50
C PHE A 665 -0.19 7.63 12.24
N LEU A 666 0.11 8.88 12.58
CA LEU A 666 -0.71 10.03 12.26
C LEU A 666 -0.32 10.58 10.87
N LYS A 667 -1.22 11.34 10.23
CA LYS A 667 -0.90 11.98 8.93
C LYS A 667 0.30 12.95 9.05
N SER A 668 0.49 13.55 10.23
CA SER A 668 1.63 14.40 10.57
C SER A 668 2.96 13.64 10.68
N ASP A 669 2.95 12.31 10.78
CA ASP A 669 4.18 11.54 10.99
C ASP A 669 5.00 11.35 9.70
N THR A 670 4.45 11.64 8.51
CA THR A 670 5.06 11.26 7.21
C THR A 670 5.90 12.36 6.53
N GLY A 671 5.71 13.63 6.89
CA GLY A 671 6.47 14.76 6.36
C GLY A 671 6.27 15.03 4.87
N THR A 672 7.36 15.45 4.20
CA THR A 672 7.47 15.74 2.77
C THR A 672 7.74 14.47 1.91
N LEU A 673 8.91 14.35 1.25
CA LEU A 673 9.32 13.24 0.39
C LEU A 673 10.21 12.24 1.15
N PHE A 674 10.02 12.10 2.46
CA PHE A 674 10.67 11.08 3.30
C PHE A 674 10.35 9.66 2.81
N ASP A 675 11.11 8.65 3.26
CA ASP A 675 10.80 7.25 2.91
C ASP A 675 9.65 6.68 3.79
N VAL A 676 9.61 7.03 5.08
CA VAL A 676 8.58 6.57 6.04
C VAL A 676 8.07 7.70 6.94
N SER A 677 8.93 8.31 7.77
CA SER A 677 8.54 9.37 8.71
C SER A 677 9.44 10.61 8.67
N SER A 678 8.95 11.74 9.22
CA SER A 678 9.61 13.05 9.26
C SER A 678 10.96 13.07 10.00
N TYR A 679 11.27 12.07 10.83
CA TYR A 679 12.49 12.03 11.64
C TYR A 679 13.07 10.62 11.77
N LEU A 680 14.40 10.52 11.71
CA LEU A 680 15.16 9.30 11.97
C LEU A 680 16.25 9.56 12.99
N LEU A 681 16.14 8.95 14.17
CA LEU A 681 17.18 8.96 15.19
C LEU A 681 18.10 7.74 15.01
N THR A 682 19.40 7.98 15.21
CA THR A 682 20.44 6.95 15.28
C THR A 682 21.25 7.13 16.55
N HIS A 683 21.74 6.04 17.11
CA HIS A 683 22.43 6.03 18.40
C HIS A 683 23.90 5.65 18.22
N LYS A 684 24.81 6.45 18.80
CA LYS A 684 26.26 6.28 18.71
C LYS A 684 26.73 4.93 19.23
N ASN A 685 26.17 4.48 20.35
CA ASN A 685 26.56 3.20 20.98
C ASN A 685 26.16 2.02 20.07
N SER A 686 25.01 2.11 19.38
CA SER A 686 24.57 1.17 18.34
C SER A 686 25.49 1.18 17.11
N LEU A 687 25.98 2.37 16.70
CA LEU A 687 26.94 2.52 15.60
C LEU A 687 28.31 1.93 15.94
N ASP A 688 28.77 2.13 17.17
CA ASP A 688 30.04 1.58 17.65
C ASP A 688 29.97 0.06 17.80
N GLU A 689 28.85 -0.49 18.26
CA GLU A 689 28.59 -1.94 18.33
C GLU A 689 28.26 -2.60 16.98
N LEU A 690 28.03 -1.79 15.94
CA LEU A 690 28.09 -2.27 14.55
C LEU A 690 29.55 -2.25 14.05
N ASN A 691 30.29 -1.17 14.34
CA ASN A 691 31.67 -0.99 13.92
C ASN A 691 32.68 -1.90 14.66
N SER A 692 32.30 -2.51 15.79
CA SER A 692 33.03 -3.61 16.44
C SER A 692 32.96 -4.92 15.65
N ARG A 693 31.97 -5.05 14.74
CA ARG A 693 31.65 -6.25 13.96
C ARG A 693 31.99 -6.10 12.46
N LEU A 694 32.74 -5.07 12.09
CA LEU A 694 33.06 -4.72 10.70
C LEU A 694 34.57 -4.54 10.51
N SER A 695 35.08 -5.00 9.35
CA SER A 695 36.44 -4.72 8.89
C SER A 695 36.59 -3.28 8.36
N GLU A 696 35.62 -2.82 7.55
CA GLU A 696 35.49 -1.44 7.10
C GLU A 696 34.44 -0.72 7.97
N LYS A 697 34.87 0.27 8.76
CA LYS A 697 33.97 1.01 9.66
C LYS A 697 33.09 2.00 8.89
N VAL A 698 31.82 2.10 9.30
CA VAL A 698 30.80 2.97 8.69
C VAL A 698 30.41 4.15 9.59
N GLY A 699 29.98 5.26 8.98
CA GLY A 699 29.56 6.46 9.69
C GLY A 699 28.04 6.53 9.93
N SER A 700 27.62 7.51 10.71
CA SER A 700 26.20 7.90 10.89
C SER A 700 25.51 8.19 9.56
N LEU A 701 26.25 8.82 8.63
CA LEU A 701 25.81 9.22 7.30
C LEU A 701 25.36 8.04 6.41
N ASN A 702 25.95 6.84 6.55
CA ASN A 702 25.48 5.62 5.86
C ASN A 702 24.00 5.32 6.19
N PHE A 703 23.54 5.72 7.37
CA PHE A 703 22.19 5.49 7.86
C PHE A 703 21.24 6.68 7.67
N ARG A 704 21.74 7.83 7.18
CA ARG A 704 20.96 9.06 6.92
C ARG A 704 20.02 9.48 8.06
N GLY A 705 20.44 9.23 9.31
CA GLY A 705 19.74 9.73 10.49
C GLY A 705 19.77 11.26 10.51
N ASN A 706 18.65 11.86 10.90
CA ASN A 706 18.55 13.30 11.13
C ASN A 706 19.23 13.71 12.45
N PHE A 707 19.22 12.81 13.45
CA PHE A 707 19.93 13.01 14.72
C PHE A 707 20.82 11.81 15.02
N LEU A 708 22.08 12.07 15.35
CA LEU A 708 22.94 11.11 16.05
C LEU A 708 22.97 11.50 17.53
N VAL A 709 22.56 10.60 18.41
CA VAL A 709 22.64 10.79 19.87
C VAL A 709 23.70 9.89 20.48
N LYS A 710 24.39 10.34 21.53
CA LYS A 710 25.24 9.49 22.38
C LYS A 710 24.62 9.43 23.76
N THR A 711 24.46 8.23 24.32
CA THR A 711 23.75 8.04 25.58
C THR A 711 24.50 7.11 26.54
N THR A 712 24.02 7.04 27.78
CA THR A 712 24.40 6.05 28.80
C THR A 712 23.76 4.68 28.57
N GLN A 713 22.82 4.55 27.62
CA GLN A 713 22.10 3.32 27.38
C GLN A 713 22.94 2.31 26.59
N ALA A 714 22.63 1.02 26.76
CA ALA A 714 23.26 -0.04 25.98
C ALA A 714 23.07 0.18 24.46
N PRO A 715 23.96 -0.36 23.61
CA PRO A 715 23.73 -0.43 22.17
C PRO A 715 22.35 -1.01 21.85
N PHE A 716 21.67 -0.37 20.90
CA PHE A 716 20.29 -0.65 20.50
C PHE A 716 19.19 -0.39 21.54
N GLY A 717 19.50 0.25 22.67
CA GLY A 717 18.51 0.70 23.65
C GLY A 717 17.44 1.64 23.06
N GLU A 718 17.73 2.30 21.92
CA GLU A 718 16.74 3.09 21.20
C GLU A 718 15.56 2.26 20.63
N ASP A 719 15.70 0.94 20.48
CA ASP A 719 14.60 0.06 20.05
C ASP A 719 13.42 0.06 21.04
N SER A 720 13.64 0.44 22.31
CA SER A 720 12.62 0.41 23.38
C SER A 720 12.16 1.78 23.90
N TRP A 721 12.66 2.90 23.36
CA TRP A 721 12.18 4.23 23.76
C TRP A 721 10.81 4.51 23.12
N GLU A 722 9.75 4.71 23.91
CA GLU A 722 8.43 5.11 23.36
C GLU A 722 8.37 6.62 23.09
N TRP A 723 8.89 7.41 24.03
CA TRP A 723 8.92 8.88 24.01
C TRP A 723 10.34 9.42 24.12
N ILE A 724 10.63 10.50 23.39
CA ILE A 724 11.93 11.16 23.37
C ILE A 724 11.72 12.68 23.38
N GLN A 725 12.28 13.40 24.34
CA GLN A 725 12.34 14.87 24.35
C GLN A 725 13.78 15.31 24.11
N ILE A 726 13.96 16.30 23.22
CA ILE A 726 15.28 16.90 22.95
C ILE A 726 15.12 18.39 22.70
N GLY A 727 15.84 19.22 23.45
CA GLY A 727 15.65 20.67 23.44
C GLY A 727 14.21 21.03 23.78
N GLN A 728 13.55 21.83 22.94
CA GLN A 728 12.14 22.18 23.10
C GLN A 728 11.17 21.14 22.52
N ALA A 729 11.64 20.28 21.61
CA ALA A 729 10.81 19.38 20.81
C ALA A 729 10.55 18.05 21.54
N VAL A 730 9.36 17.49 21.32
CA VAL A 730 8.98 16.18 21.87
C VAL A 730 8.53 15.27 20.73
N PHE A 731 9.11 14.08 20.69
CA PHE A 731 8.91 13.05 19.69
C PHE A 731 8.34 11.78 20.33
N ARG A 732 7.62 11.01 19.52
CA ARG A 732 7.23 9.63 19.84
C ARG A 732 7.89 8.68 18.83
N SER A 733 8.43 7.57 19.31
CA SER A 733 8.90 6.47 18.48
C SER A 733 7.71 5.80 17.77
N LEU A 734 7.85 5.57 16.46
CA LEU A 734 6.81 5.01 15.60
C LEU A 734 7.12 3.55 15.25
N SER A 735 8.37 3.28 14.89
CA SER A 735 8.93 1.94 14.67
C SER A 735 10.46 1.98 14.62
N PRO A 736 11.14 0.85 14.84
CA PRO A 736 12.51 0.68 14.37
C PRO A 736 12.64 0.95 12.86
N CYS A 737 13.79 1.45 12.42
CA CYS A 737 14.06 1.73 11.02
C CYS A 737 14.65 0.48 10.33
N TYR A 738 13.82 -0.20 9.53
CA TYR A 738 14.23 -1.28 8.65
C TYR A 738 15.16 -0.75 7.55
N ARG A 739 16.35 -1.33 7.42
CA ARG A 739 17.38 -0.83 6.51
C ARG A 739 17.31 -1.52 5.15
N CYS A 740 17.26 -0.71 4.09
CA CYS A 740 17.41 -1.17 2.70
C CYS A 740 18.90 -1.29 2.33
N ILE A 741 19.23 -1.45 1.04
CA ILE A 741 20.63 -1.62 0.60
C ILE A 741 21.49 -0.33 0.65
N PHE A 742 20.89 0.81 0.98
CA PHE A 742 21.56 2.12 0.97
C PHE A 742 22.82 2.22 1.85
N PRO A 743 22.87 1.69 3.10
CA PRO A 743 24.03 1.88 3.97
C PRO A 743 25.34 1.29 3.43
N ASN A 744 25.25 0.41 2.42
CA ASN A 744 26.41 -0.18 1.75
C ASN A 744 27.13 0.78 0.80
N ILE A 745 26.60 1.98 0.60
CA ILE A 745 27.23 3.01 -0.24
C ILE A 745 27.98 3.97 0.68
N ASN A 746 29.29 4.09 0.47
CA ASN A 746 30.14 5.01 1.22
C ASN A 746 29.74 6.46 0.88
N PRO A 747 29.37 7.31 1.86
CA PRO A 747 28.90 8.67 1.61
C PRO A 747 29.89 9.58 0.88
N GLN A 748 31.20 9.35 1.06
CA GLN A 748 32.27 10.19 0.48
C GLN A 748 32.65 9.71 -0.93
N SER A 749 33.05 8.44 -1.08
CA SER A 749 33.45 7.91 -2.39
C SER A 749 32.26 7.67 -3.33
N SER A 750 31.05 7.51 -2.78
CA SER A 750 29.85 6.99 -3.46
C SER A 750 30.00 5.58 -4.05
N GLU A 751 31.09 4.88 -3.72
CA GLU A 751 31.25 3.48 -4.08
C GLU A 751 30.42 2.60 -3.16
N ARG A 752 29.97 1.45 -3.69
CA ARG A 752 29.24 0.46 -2.91
C ARG A 752 30.19 -0.65 -2.48
N ASN A 753 30.26 -0.91 -1.18
CA ASN A 753 31.02 -2.01 -0.61
C ASN A 753 30.60 -3.34 -1.28
N LYS A 754 31.59 -4.06 -1.81
CA LYS A 754 31.41 -5.22 -2.71
C LYS A 754 30.80 -6.41 -1.97
N ASP A 755 31.20 -6.62 -0.72
CA ASP A 755 30.72 -7.68 0.17
C ASP A 755 29.31 -7.41 0.72
N ASN A 756 28.74 -6.24 0.43
CA ASN A 756 27.45 -5.76 0.91
C ASN A 756 27.41 -5.47 2.42
N GLU A 757 28.55 -5.08 2.99
CA GLU A 757 28.61 -4.46 4.32
C GLU A 757 28.14 -2.99 4.27
N PRO A 758 27.55 -2.46 5.36
CA PRO A 758 27.33 -3.10 6.66
C PRO A 758 26.06 -3.96 6.72
N MET A 759 25.29 -4.07 5.63
CA MET A 759 24.00 -4.77 5.63
C MET A 759 24.11 -6.30 5.75
N LYS A 760 25.26 -6.90 5.46
CA LYS A 760 25.51 -8.35 5.66
C LYS A 760 25.77 -8.64 7.15
N THR A 761 26.62 -7.89 7.83
CA THR A 761 26.80 -7.95 9.29
C THR A 761 25.52 -7.57 10.02
N LEU A 762 24.84 -6.46 9.68
CA LEU A 762 23.55 -6.12 10.30
C LEU A 762 22.52 -7.26 10.15
N LYS A 763 22.51 -7.97 9.02
CA LYS A 763 21.56 -9.08 8.82
C LYS A 763 21.71 -10.22 9.81
N SER A 764 22.93 -10.53 10.27
CA SER A 764 23.18 -11.72 11.10
C SER A 764 22.63 -11.62 12.52
N TYR A 765 22.48 -10.40 13.07
CA TYR A 765 22.06 -10.19 14.46
C TYR A 765 20.96 -9.13 14.66
N ARG A 766 20.59 -8.35 13.63
CA ARG A 766 19.52 -7.33 13.72
C ARG A 766 18.25 -7.68 12.94
N SER A 767 18.19 -8.86 12.32
CA SER A 767 17.00 -9.42 11.65
C SER A 767 16.29 -10.41 12.58
N TRP A 768 15.03 -10.13 12.93
CA TRP A 768 14.17 -11.04 13.72
C TRP A 768 12.69 -10.65 13.55
N GLY A 769 11.81 -11.64 13.55
CA GLY A 769 10.40 -11.50 13.16
C GLY A 769 10.19 -11.55 11.64
N ILE A 770 9.03 -11.08 11.17
CA ILE A 770 8.54 -11.27 9.79
C ILE A 770 9.41 -10.54 8.72
N SER A 771 10.21 -9.54 9.13
CA SER A 771 10.99 -8.70 8.21
C SER A 771 12.37 -9.29 7.88
N GLN A 772 12.65 -9.53 6.60
CA GLN A 772 13.97 -9.91 6.09
C GLN A 772 14.98 -8.74 6.02
N PHE A 773 14.63 -7.58 6.59
CA PHE A 773 15.48 -6.39 6.68
C PHE A 773 15.94 -6.18 8.13
N PRO A 774 17.23 -5.99 8.41
CA PRO A 774 17.71 -5.66 9.74
C PRO A 774 17.30 -4.25 10.16
N ARG A 775 17.29 -3.99 11.47
CA ARG A 775 16.96 -2.68 12.07
C ARG A 775 18.18 -1.97 12.63
N PHE A 776 18.19 -0.65 12.51
CA PHE A 776 19.19 0.22 13.11
C PHE A 776 18.60 1.62 13.30
N GLY A 777 18.55 2.16 14.53
CA GLY A 777 17.86 3.43 14.83
C GLY A 777 16.33 3.39 14.66
N ILE A 778 15.64 4.49 15.00
CA ILE A 778 14.17 4.58 15.09
C ILE A 778 13.57 5.70 14.23
N GLN A 779 12.40 5.42 13.67
CA GLN A 779 11.51 6.38 13.00
C GLN A 779 10.70 7.12 14.08
N MET A 780 10.64 8.46 14.01
CA MET A 780 9.98 9.28 15.03
C MET A 780 8.96 10.24 14.44
N GLY A 781 7.84 10.41 15.14
CA GLY A 781 6.78 11.38 14.84
C GLY A 781 6.78 12.47 15.89
N ILE A 782 6.75 13.74 15.46
CA ILE A 782 6.78 14.87 16.39
C ILE A 782 5.40 15.07 17.04
N ARG A 783 5.39 15.50 18.31
CA ARG A 783 4.19 15.73 19.13
C ARG A 783 4.18 17.12 19.76
N LYS A 784 5.36 17.72 19.95
CA LYS A 784 5.56 19.14 20.23
C LYS A 784 6.66 19.64 19.30
N GLU A 785 6.33 20.63 18.47
CA GLU A 785 7.31 21.35 17.64
C GLU A 785 8.23 22.20 18.51
N GLY A 786 9.42 22.53 18.00
CA GLY A 786 10.36 23.40 18.72
C GLY A 786 11.79 23.31 18.21
N MET A 787 12.62 24.24 18.70
CA MET A 787 14.04 24.27 18.38
C MET A 787 14.82 23.26 19.22
N LEU A 788 15.84 22.65 18.60
CA LEU A 788 16.89 21.91 19.29
C LEU A 788 18.26 22.24 18.68
N LYS A 789 19.33 21.95 19.42
CA LYS A 789 20.73 22.18 19.04
C LYS A 789 21.63 21.00 19.36
N LYS A 790 22.80 20.98 18.73
CA LYS A 790 23.88 20.04 19.03
C LYS A 790 24.33 20.22 20.47
N GLY A 791 24.54 19.11 21.18
CA GLY A 791 24.78 19.11 22.63
C GLY A 791 23.54 19.24 23.51
N ASP A 792 22.32 19.45 22.97
CA ASP A 792 21.11 19.36 23.79
C ASP A 792 20.96 17.98 24.42
N ALA A 793 20.54 17.97 25.69
CA ALA A 793 20.23 16.76 26.43
C ALA A 793 19.01 16.03 25.85
N VAL A 794 19.12 14.71 25.83
CA VAL A 794 18.15 13.74 25.31
C VAL A 794 17.51 13.04 26.49
N TYR A 795 16.21 13.21 26.61
CA TYR A 795 15.38 12.60 27.65
C TYR A 795 14.47 11.54 27.04
N ILE A 796 14.22 10.47 27.80
CA ILE A 796 13.21 9.45 27.50
C ILE A 796 12.20 9.35 28.65
N GLU A 797 11.13 8.58 28.49
CA GLU A 797 10.26 8.21 29.62
C GLU A 797 11.01 7.39 30.70
N GLU A 798 10.54 7.47 31.95
CA GLU A 798 11.09 6.72 33.10
C GLU A 798 10.63 5.27 33.19
#